data_AF-A0A368KV53-F1
#
_entry.id   AF-A0A368KV53-F1
#
_cell.length_a   1.000
_cell.length_b   1.000
_cell.length_c   1.000
_cell.angle_alpha   90.00
_cell.angle_beta   90.00
_cell.angle_gamma   90.00
#
_symmetry.space_group_name_H-M   'P 1'
#
loop_
_entity.id
_entity.type
_entity.pdbx_description
1 polymer ?
#
loop_
_entity_poly.entity_id
_entity_poly.type
_entity_poly.pdbx_seq_one_letter_code
_entity_poly.pdbx_strand_id
1 'polypeptide(L)'
;MHGMIRRTVFCAVLGLLALVSPSLYAQDVNAIVGEPFGVARMVIPFSRADFGDAIDSRGFSISDPEKRIFYPVFKPRRVLPLLQSLIGADSVTPPQELEVYFLFRGHTPLQVTVNTPTSHTFRVIPKQRRNGPLNNLTRQWWRNYNDIAREQMDASDHPPVLETYLTMMLSDRLSMGLPPLSEKLMADRSALDPNQSLMLLLGTEKVHEAMLKSVMNNELPRQQPLGPVVSPIPWAPLAVPQPAADVVIEPMAHYVPRACFYVRFGSLNNYLWLNKLMERNGGDLSRMLSSRRVAFHINEVVQRQLALKQSALSEIFGAQVVQDVALIGRDTYMREGAAMGMLFHAKQSVLLANDIQKNRQEALREFKDQGAKLETIQIQGKDVSFLSTPDNTLRSFYVTRGDFHLVTTSRWIAEQFLLLEDDDDSLANSREFQYARQLMPVDRDDTVFIYLSSDFFRGLYSPQYRVELRRRLRSLIEMELQQMATAAASNEGYKDLSVDGLMAAGFLPANFGARADGSQTVIVGDSLGDSLRGRRGNFVPIPDIDIRGMSPEETADFNRLRQFHMTEWRQMNPIMVGINRFKLNDEGLERLTIDARVSPFERSNFGQVLSFLGPPLPAHIATGPQDVVAFQAVLNGQYSGGLTHYAVAVQDLPFPLTEFTNKGFMNTLRLIKATPGYLTAWPKPGLIDRMPIIGPTSAPDINGYNQLPFGLWRREWNGFSTLSFYPEILADVTPNLAIVEDTHPAQVRIHVGDISNAQITPLANGLAQAMAKKGSLANAAFFNEIHNQLGVPAPQAKGFADQLLHLEFIDPLGGQYKLQEEPGQGAHWISTAWSEVGKDYQANVMTWFRGLEARLNVDEHLIELHAQIDMQNEKPAPGLKMPSFNLFDLGGAFGGTKKEDAPKNQPQTPPVEELPKPKPEGVQF
;
A
#
# COMPACT_ATOMS: atom_id res chain seq x y z
N MET A 1 -8.99 16.41 -77.85
CA MET A 1 -9.45 15.00 -77.71
C MET A 1 -8.30 14.08 -77.24
N HIS A 2 -7.59 14.45 -76.17
CA HIS A 2 -6.44 13.70 -75.61
C HIS A 2 -6.49 13.58 -74.07
N GLY A 3 -7.55 14.08 -73.41
CA GLY A 3 -7.72 13.99 -71.96
C GLY A 3 -8.51 12.76 -71.48
N MET A 4 -9.19 12.04 -72.38
CA MET A 4 -10.15 11.00 -72.00
C MET A 4 -9.60 9.56 -72.11
N ILE A 5 -8.50 9.35 -72.83
CA ILE A 5 -7.88 8.02 -72.98
C ILE A 5 -6.87 7.73 -71.85
N ARG A 6 -6.35 8.75 -71.17
CA ARG A 6 -5.37 8.58 -70.06
C ARG A 6 -6.01 8.17 -68.72
N ARG A 7 -7.30 8.45 -68.51
CA ARG A 7 -8.02 8.08 -67.27
C ARG A 7 -8.49 6.63 -67.25
N THR A 8 -8.85 6.06 -68.40
CA THR A 8 -9.38 4.68 -68.46
C THR A 8 -8.29 3.63 -68.32
N VAL A 9 -7.06 3.91 -68.81
CA VAL A 9 -5.92 2.98 -68.66
C VAL A 9 -5.34 3.02 -67.23
N PHE A 10 -5.43 4.16 -66.52
CA PHE A 10 -4.95 4.26 -65.14
C PHE A 10 -5.89 3.56 -64.13
N CYS A 11 -7.21 3.59 -64.36
CA CYS A 11 -8.16 2.84 -63.52
C CYS A 11 -8.12 1.32 -63.76
N ALA A 12 -7.76 0.86 -64.97
CA ALA A 12 -7.67 -0.57 -65.27
C ALA A 12 -6.45 -1.26 -64.60
N VAL A 13 -5.35 -0.52 -64.37
CA VAL A 13 -4.17 -1.06 -63.65
C VAL A 13 -4.38 -1.06 -62.13
N LEU A 14 -5.16 -0.12 -61.60
CA LEU A 14 -5.54 -0.10 -60.17
C LEU A 14 -6.60 -1.14 -59.80
N GLY A 15 -7.46 -1.55 -60.74
CA GLY A 15 -8.45 -2.60 -60.53
C GLY A 15 -7.88 -4.03 -60.48
N LEU A 16 -6.70 -4.27 -61.07
CA LEU A 16 -6.09 -5.60 -61.16
C LEU A 16 -5.11 -5.93 -60.01
N LEU A 17 -4.83 -4.96 -59.12
CA LEU A 17 -4.11 -5.18 -57.86
C LEU A 17 -5.05 -5.42 -56.66
N ALA A 18 -6.38 -5.40 -56.86
CA ALA A 18 -7.38 -5.65 -55.83
C ALA A 18 -7.79 -7.13 -55.68
N LEU A 19 -7.04 -8.06 -56.28
CA LEU A 19 -7.20 -9.51 -56.10
C LEU A 19 -5.90 -10.16 -55.61
N VAL A 20 -5.24 -9.51 -54.65
CA VAL A 20 -4.27 -10.18 -53.77
C VAL A 20 -4.84 -10.07 -52.37
N SER A 21 -5.36 -11.19 -51.86
CA SER A 21 -5.62 -11.35 -50.43
C SER A 21 -4.38 -10.87 -49.67
N PRO A 22 -4.48 -9.96 -48.68
CA PRO A 22 -3.32 -9.62 -47.87
C PRO A 22 -2.94 -10.89 -47.11
N SER A 23 -1.96 -11.60 -47.65
CA SER A 23 -1.24 -12.60 -46.91
C SER A 23 -0.46 -11.80 -45.87
N LEU A 24 -0.97 -11.79 -44.63
CA LEU A 24 -0.32 -11.23 -43.45
C LEU A 24 0.99 -11.99 -43.19
N TYR A 25 2.02 -11.72 -43.97
CA TYR A 25 3.38 -12.11 -43.63
C TYR A 25 3.90 -11.06 -42.63
N ALA A 26 4.35 -11.50 -41.46
CA ALA A 26 5.19 -10.67 -40.60
C ALA A 26 6.36 -10.14 -41.45
N GLN A 27 6.54 -8.82 -41.48
CA GLN A 27 7.45 -8.17 -42.45
C GLN A 27 8.94 -8.48 -42.18
N ASP A 28 9.26 -8.93 -40.96
CA ASP A 28 10.61 -9.32 -40.55
C ASP A 28 10.55 -10.42 -39.48
N VAL A 29 10.87 -11.67 -39.87
CA VAL A 29 10.95 -12.84 -38.96
C VAL A 29 12.37 -13.39 -38.98
N ASN A 30 13.00 -13.44 -37.82
CA ASN A 30 14.34 -14.00 -37.66
C ASN A 30 14.38 -14.93 -36.45
N ALA A 31 14.52 -16.24 -36.68
CA ALA A 31 14.66 -17.25 -35.64
C ALA A 31 15.96 -18.03 -35.84
N ILE A 32 16.73 -18.24 -34.78
CA ILE A 32 18.00 -18.96 -34.81
C ILE A 32 18.00 -20.03 -33.72
N VAL A 33 18.29 -21.28 -34.10
CA VAL A 33 18.37 -22.41 -33.17
C VAL A 33 19.55 -22.23 -32.21
N GLY A 34 19.34 -22.58 -30.94
CA GLY A 34 20.35 -22.54 -29.89
C GLY A 34 20.07 -23.58 -28.79
N GLU A 35 21.00 -23.68 -27.84
CA GLU A 35 20.93 -24.58 -26.68
C GLU A 35 21.28 -23.77 -25.42
N PRO A 36 20.48 -23.83 -24.33
CA PRO A 36 19.23 -24.58 -24.19
C PRO A 36 18.05 -24.01 -24.99
N PHE A 37 18.15 -22.78 -25.47
CA PHE A 37 17.10 -22.11 -26.26
C PHE A 37 17.65 -21.49 -27.55
N GLY A 38 16.86 -21.55 -28.61
CA GLY A 38 16.93 -20.63 -29.73
C GLY A 38 16.23 -19.31 -29.42
N VAL A 39 16.52 -18.27 -30.20
CA VAL A 39 15.90 -16.95 -30.05
C VAL A 39 15.23 -16.54 -31.34
N ALA A 40 13.99 -16.08 -31.23
CA ALA A 40 13.21 -15.56 -32.35
C ALA A 40 12.82 -14.10 -32.12
N ARG A 41 12.75 -13.35 -33.22
CA ARG A 41 12.25 -11.99 -33.32
C ARG A 41 11.26 -11.92 -34.48
N MET A 42 10.12 -11.27 -34.25
CA MET A 42 9.12 -10.99 -35.28
C MET A 42 8.54 -9.59 -35.11
N VAL A 43 8.17 -8.96 -36.23
CA VAL A 43 7.46 -7.66 -36.24
C VAL A 43 6.12 -7.84 -36.94
N ILE A 44 5.05 -7.49 -36.23
CA ILE A 44 3.66 -7.71 -36.65
C ILE A 44 2.91 -6.36 -36.59
N PRO A 45 2.15 -5.96 -37.62
CA PRO A 45 1.31 -4.77 -37.54
C PRO A 45 0.13 -4.99 -36.60
N PHE A 46 -0.26 -3.98 -35.81
CA PHE A 46 -1.50 -4.04 -35.05
C PHE A 46 -2.72 -3.92 -35.97
N SER A 47 -3.77 -4.68 -35.68
CA SER A 47 -5.08 -4.45 -36.30
C SER A 47 -5.66 -3.15 -35.74
N ARG A 48 -6.38 -2.37 -36.58
CA ARG A 48 -7.10 -1.19 -36.09
C ARG A 48 -8.16 -1.54 -35.04
N ALA A 49 -8.68 -2.77 -35.07
CA ALA A 49 -9.64 -3.27 -34.09
C ALA A 49 -9.03 -3.47 -32.70
N ASP A 50 -7.69 -3.58 -32.60
CA ASP A 50 -6.99 -3.82 -31.33
C ASP A 50 -6.65 -2.51 -30.59
N PHE A 51 -6.87 -1.33 -31.20
CA PHE A 51 -6.49 -0.05 -30.63
C PHE A 51 -7.31 0.34 -29.38
N GLY A 52 -6.65 0.92 -28.38
CA GLY A 52 -7.26 1.37 -27.12
C GLY A 52 -6.80 0.51 -25.93
N ASP A 53 -7.73 0.22 -25.01
CA ASP A 53 -7.44 -0.44 -23.73
C ASP A 53 -6.85 -1.84 -23.89
N ALA A 54 -7.11 -2.54 -24.99
CA ALA A 54 -6.57 -3.87 -25.25
C ALA A 54 -5.04 -3.85 -25.50
N ILE A 55 -4.53 -2.81 -26.17
CA ILE A 55 -3.08 -2.58 -26.32
C ILE A 55 -2.48 -2.05 -25.03
N ASP A 56 -3.17 -1.13 -24.35
CA ASP A 56 -2.64 -0.49 -23.13
C ASP A 56 -2.61 -1.44 -21.93
N SER A 57 -3.52 -2.41 -21.87
CA SER A 57 -3.51 -3.53 -20.91
C SER A 57 -2.48 -4.61 -21.24
N ARG A 58 -1.74 -4.47 -22.35
CA ARG A 58 -0.80 -5.49 -22.85
C ARG A 58 -1.43 -6.87 -22.89
N GLY A 59 -2.67 -6.95 -23.39
CA GLY A 59 -3.45 -8.17 -23.58
C GLY A 59 -2.88 -9.15 -24.61
N PHE A 60 -1.57 -9.16 -24.79
CA PHE A 60 -0.89 -9.91 -25.82
C PHE A 60 -0.54 -11.31 -25.32
N SER A 61 -0.68 -12.30 -26.17
CA SER A 61 -0.20 -13.65 -25.89
C SER A 61 0.44 -14.28 -27.12
N ILE A 62 1.28 -15.28 -26.88
CA ILE A 62 1.94 -16.05 -27.93
C ILE A 62 1.89 -17.53 -27.59
N SER A 63 1.58 -18.35 -28.59
CA SER A 63 1.49 -19.80 -28.41
C SER A 63 2.01 -20.56 -29.63
N ASP A 64 2.47 -21.79 -29.37
CA ASP A 64 2.78 -22.81 -30.37
C ASP A 64 2.07 -24.11 -29.93
N PRO A 65 1.42 -24.85 -30.84
CA PRO A 65 0.69 -26.08 -30.49
C PRO A 65 1.54 -27.13 -29.76
N GLU A 66 2.86 -27.18 -30.03
CA GLU A 66 3.80 -28.08 -29.37
C GLU A 66 4.40 -27.49 -28.08
N LYS A 67 3.94 -26.31 -27.64
CA LYS A 67 4.38 -25.60 -26.43
C LYS A 67 5.89 -25.37 -26.36
N ARG A 68 6.48 -24.92 -27.47
CA ARG A 68 7.93 -24.72 -27.59
C ARG A 68 8.40 -23.29 -27.39
N ILE A 69 7.52 -22.36 -27.01
CA ILE A 69 7.80 -20.94 -26.85
C ILE A 69 7.88 -20.57 -25.37
N PHE A 70 8.89 -19.78 -24.99
CA PHE A 70 9.16 -19.40 -23.61
C PHE A 70 9.60 -17.93 -23.52
N TYR A 71 9.30 -17.31 -22.37
CA TYR A 71 9.75 -15.98 -21.97
C TYR A 71 9.59 -14.90 -23.06
N PRO A 72 8.37 -14.71 -23.58
CA PRO A 72 8.13 -13.75 -24.65
C PRO A 72 8.27 -12.32 -24.14
N VAL A 73 8.60 -11.42 -25.06
CA VAL A 73 8.70 -9.98 -24.85
C VAL A 73 7.87 -9.29 -25.92
N PHE A 74 6.90 -8.50 -25.48
CA PHE A 74 6.02 -7.73 -26.34
C PHE A 74 6.40 -6.26 -26.27
N LYS A 75 6.93 -5.71 -27.37
CA LYS A 75 7.37 -4.31 -27.44
C LYS A 75 6.56 -3.55 -28.49
N PRO A 76 5.55 -2.77 -28.08
CA PRO A 76 4.84 -1.88 -28.99
C PRO A 76 5.79 -0.82 -29.57
N ARG A 77 5.81 -0.66 -30.90
CA ARG A 77 6.64 0.32 -31.62
C ARG A 77 5.79 1.48 -32.15
N ARG A 78 6.27 2.69 -31.92
CA ARG A 78 5.70 3.93 -32.47
C ARG A 78 6.61 4.48 -33.56
N VAL A 79 6.06 4.72 -34.73
CA VAL A 79 6.78 5.36 -35.85
C VAL A 79 6.55 6.87 -35.71
N LEU A 80 7.59 7.64 -35.34
CA LEU A 80 7.64 9.12 -35.21
C LEU A 80 7.27 9.81 -33.87
N PRO A 81 7.91 9.50 -32.73
CA PRO A 81 7.64 10.20 -31.46
C PRO A 81 8.16 11.65 -31.39
N LEU A 82 9.24 11.98 -32.11
CA LEU A 82 9.97 13.25 -31.90
C LEU A 82 9.29 14.47 -32.55
N LEU A 83 8.73 14.33 -33.75
CA LEU A 83 8.10 15.42 -34.50
C LEU A 83 6.74 15.85 -33.90
N GLN A 84 6.00 14.95 -33.26
CA GLN A 84 4.67 15.24 -32.71
C GLN A 84 4.73 15.96 -31.34
N SER A 85 5.73 15.64 -30.51
CA SER A 85 5.97 16.34 -29.24
C SER A 85 6.25 17.84 -29.41
N LEU A 86 6.72 18.25 -30.60
CA LEU A 86 7.03 19.63 -30.97
C LEU A 86 5.82 20.40 -31.53
N ILE A 87 4.74 19.72 -31.92
CA ILE A 87 3.58 20.35 -32.60
C ILE A 87 2.30 20.29 -31.74
N GLY A 88 2.36 19.67 -30.55
CA GLY A 88 1.22 19.68 -29.61
C GLY A 88 0.00 18.92 -30.11
N ALA A 89 0.18 17.90 -30.96
CA ALA A 89 -0.93 17.02 -31.35
C ALA A 89 -1.29 16.10 -30.16
N ASP A 90 -2.49 16.31 -29.60
CA ASP A 90 -2.97 15.66 -28.38
C ASP A 90 -3.40 14.18 -28.54
N SER A 91 -3.25 13.59 -29.73
CA SER A 91 -3.47 12.15 -29.91
C SER A 91 -2.16 11.39 -29.78
N VAL A 92 -2.01 10.66 -28.66
CA VAL A 92 -1.02 9.58 -28.57
C VAL A 92 -1.29 8.64 -29.73
N THR A 93 -0.44 8.66 -30.76
CA THR A 93 -0.61 7.75 -31.89
C THR A 93 -0.50 6.32 -31.33
N PRO A 94 -1.52 5.46 -31.49
CA PRO A 94 -1.44 4.09 -31.02
C PRO A 94 -0.23 3.42 -31.70
N PRO A 95 0.45 2.49 -31.01
CA PRO A 95 1.56 1.78 -31.62
C PRO A 95 1.09 1.10 -32.91
N GLN A 96 1.91 1.16 -33.95
CA GLN A 96 1.54 0.67 -35.29
C GLN A 96 2.06 -0.75 -35.53
N GLU A 97 3.12 -1.13 -34.84
CA GLU A 97 3.73 -2.45 -34.90
C GLU A 97 3.96 -2.99 -33.49
N LEU A 98 3.89 -4.31 -33.36
CA LEU A 98 4.33 -5.07 -32.21
C LEU A 98 5.59 -5.83 -32.59
N GLU A 99 6.69 -5.54 -31.90
CA GLU A 99 7.91 -6.32 -31.98
C GLU A 99 7.89 -7.38 -30.88
N VAL A 100 7.93 -8.65 -31.27
CA VAL A 100 7.87 -9.79 -30.36
C VAL A 100 9.22 -10.50 -30.38
N TYR A 101 9.81 -10.69 -29.21
CA TYR A 101 10.94 -11.60 -29.02
C TYR A 101 10.48 -12.79 -28.18
N PHE A 102 11.04 -13.97 -28.42
CA PHE A 102 10.78 -15.13 -27.56
C PHE A 102 11.91 -16.16 -27.64
N LEU A 103 12.07 -16.93 -26.58
CA LEU A 103 12.91 -18.12 -26.56
C LEU A 103 12.13 -19.31 -27.09
N PHE A 104 12.80 -20.25 -27.76
CA PHE A 104 12.15 -21.48 -28.22
C PHE A 104 13.06 -22.71 -28.15
N ARG A 105 12.44 -23.91 -28.15
CA ARG A 105 13.15 -25.20 -28.23
C ARG A 105 12.85 -25.94 -29.53
N GLY A 106 13.86 -26.66 -30.03
CA GLY A 106 13.75 -27.48 -31.24
C GLY A 106 14.28 -26.82 -32.51
N HIS A 107 14.28 -27.59 -33.59
CA HIS A 107 14.85 -27.21 -34.90
C HIS A 107 13.84 -27.30 -36.05
N THR A 108 12.64 -27.83 -35.78
CA THR A 108 11.54 -27.91 -36.77
C THR A 108 10.78 -26.58 -36.83
N PRO A 109 10.08 -26.29 -37.95
CA PRO A 109 9.23 -25.11 -38.05
C PRO A 109 8.24 -24.97 -36.88
N LEU A 110 8.02 -23.74 -36.42
CA LEU A 110 7.07 -23.37 -35.37
C LEU A 110 5.78 -22.83 -36.00
N GLN A 111 4.64 -23.19 -35.44
CA GLN A 111 3.36 -22.59 -35.79
C GLN A 111 3.00 -21.60 -34.69
N VAL A 112 3.40 -20.34 -34.90
CA VAL A 112 3.34 -19.30 -33.88
C VAL A 112 2.06 -18.51 -34.04
N THR A 113 1.19 -18.55 -33.03
CA THR A 113 0.01 -17.69 -32.95
C THR A 113 0.27 -16.56 -31.98
N VAL A 114 0.25 -15.32 -32.46
CA VAL A 114 0.31 -14.10 -31.64
C VAL A 114 -1.07 -13.49 -31.57
N ASN A 115 -1.59 -13.27 -30.37
CA ASN A 115 -2.86 -12.60 -30.16
C ASN A 115 -2.59 -11.16 -29.74
N THR A 116 -3.06 -10.21 -30.54
CA THR A 116 -3.01 -8.77 -30.23
C THR A 116 -4.35 -8.21 -29.76
N PRO A 117 -5.11 -8.98 -28.97
CA PRO A 117 -6.46 -9.50 -29.22
C PRO A 117 -6.77 -10.23 -30.52
N THR A 118 -6.61 -9.60 -31.69
CA THR A 118 -6.80 -10.33 -32.96
C THR A 118 -5.75 -11.44 -33.11
N SER A 119 -6.16 -12.66 -33.45
CA SER A 119 -5.23 -13.78 -33.61
C SER A 119 -4.52 -13.75 -34.97
N HIS A 120 -3.19 -13.82 -34.94
CA HIS A 120 -2.34 -13.89 -36.12
C HIS A 120 -1.45 -15.14 -36.07
N THR A 121 -1.57 -16.03 -37.05
CA THR A 121 -0.78 -17.27 -37.14
C THR A 121 0.33 -17.15 -38.18
N PHE A 122 1.56 -17.51 -37.79
CA PHE A 122 2.76 -17.45 -38.62
C PHE A 122 3.50 -18.78 -38.58
N ARG A 123 4.01 -19.20 -39.73
CA ARG A 123 4.95 -20.32 -39.81
C ARG A 123 6.38 -19.79 -39.71
N VAL A 124 7.02 -19.99 -38.57
CA VAL A 124 8.41 -19.54 -38.33
C VAL A 124 9.37 -20.69 -38.63
N ILE A 125 10.35 -20.46 -39.50
CA ILE A 125 11.35 -21.46 -39.88
C ILE A 125 12.69 -21.10 -39.22
N PRO A 126 13.15 -21.85 -38.20
CA PRO A 126 14.42 -21.59 -37.54
C PRO A 126 15.62 -21.76 -38.49
N LYS A 127 16.54 -20.80 -38.47
CA LYS A 127 17.83 -20.90 -39.16
C LYS A 127 18.81 -21.72 -38.31
N GLN A 128 19.71 -22.41 -39.01
CA GLN A 128 20.79 -23.17 -38.39
C GLN A 128 21.64 -22.31 -37.44
N ARG A 129 22.13 -22.92 -36.36
CA ARG A 129 22.89 -22.25 -35.30
C ARG A 129 24.11 -21.53 -35.86
N ARG A 130 24.20 -20.22 -35.60
CA ARG A 130 25.39 -19.39 -35.85
C ARG A 130 25.63 -18.49 -34.63
N ASN A 131 26.77 -18.66 -33.96
CA ASN A 131 27.04 -18.05 -32.66
C ASN A 131 26.93 -16.51 -32.67
N GLY A 132 27.51 -15.82 -33.65
CA GLY A 132 27.45 -14.35 -33.72
C GLY A 132 26.00 -13.81 -33.81
N PRO A 133 25.22 -14.23 -34.82
CA PRO A 133 23.80 -13.87 -34.94
C PRO A 133 22.94 -14.28 -33.74
N LEU A 134 23.14 -15.49 -33.19
CA LEU A 134 22.43 -15.96 -31.99
C LEU A 134 22.73 -15.04 -30.80
N ASN A 135 24.01 -14.79 -30.50
CA ASN A 135 24.43 -13.92 -29.39
C ASN A 135 23.92 -12.48 -29.54
N ASN A 136 23.77 -11.98 -30.76
CA ASN A 136 23.17 -10.66 -31.00
C ASN A 136 21.66 -10.68 -30.67
N LEU A 137 20.93 -11.66 -31.18
CA LEU A 137 19.50 -11.84 -30.88
C LEU A 137 19.25 -12.07 -29.38
N THR A 138 20.05 -12.90 -28.71
CA THR A 138 19.96 -13.14 -27.26
C THR A 138 20.18 -11.85 -26.48
N ARG A 139 21.18 -11.03 -26.84
CA ARG A 139 21.40 -9.72 -26.18
C ARG A 139 20.25 -8.74 -26.43
N GLN A 140 19.64 -8.76 -27.62
CA GLN A 140 18.48 -7.92 -27.92
C GLN A 140 17.24 -8.37 -27.14
N TRP A 141 16.93 -9.67 -27.14
CA TRP A 141 15.86 -10.23 -26.32
C TRP A 141 16.07 -9.85 -24.85
N TRP A 142 17.26 -10.08 -24.29
CA TRP A 142 17.55 -9.79 -22.89
C TRP A 142 17.41 -8.32 -22.54
N ARG A 143 17.91 -7.42 -23.39
CA ARG A 143 17.72 -5.98 -23.18
C ARG A 143 16.24 -5.61 -23.15
N ASN A 144 15.48 -6.05 -24.16
CA ASN A 144 14.05 -5.73 -24.23
C ASN A 144 13.23 -6.39 -23.11
N TYR A 145 13.60 -7.61 -22.67
CA TYR A 145 13.00 -8.30 -21.54
C TYR A 145 13.10 -7.44 -20.27
N ASN A 146 14.31 -6.95 -19.98
CA ASN A 146 14.56 -6.10 -18.81
C ASN A 146 13.90 -4.72 -18.93
N ASP A 147 13.86 -4.14 -20.13
CA ASP A 147 13.17 -2.85 -20.37
C ASP A 147 11.67 -2.97 -20.08
N ILE A 148 11.02 -4.06 -20.55
CA ILE A 148 9.59 -4.32 -20.33
C ILE A 148 9.30 -4.63 -18.86
N ALA A 149 10.11 -5.47 -18.21
CA ALA A 149 10.00 -5.77 -16.79
C ALA A 149 10.08 -4.48 -15.95
N ARG A 150 11.03 -3.57 -16.26
CA ARG A 150 11.14 -2.28 -15.57
C ARG A 150 9.91 -1.39 -15.77
N GLU A 151 9.38 -1.34 -16.98
CA GLU A 151 8.17 -0.56 -17.24
C GLU A 151 6.95 -1.11 -16.48
N GLN A 152 6.85 -2.43 -16.31
CA GLN A 152 5.81 -3.08 -15.49
C GLN A 152 5.98 -2.69 -14.02
N MET A 153 7.18 -2.78 -13.46
CA MET A 153 7.48 -2.38 -12.08
C MET A 153 7.11 -0.91 -11.79
N ASP A 154 7.31 0.00 -12.74
CA ASP A 154 6.95 1.43 -12.59
C ASP A 154 5.46 1.72 -12.86
N ALA A 155 4.74 0.75 -13.44
CA ALA A 155 3.33 0.88 -13.79
C ALA A 155 2.38 0.23 -12.77
N SER A 156 2.82 -0.81 -12.06
CA SER A 156 2.00 -1.60 -11.14
C SER A 156 1.80 -0.97 -9.76
N ASP A 157 0.68 -1.30 -9.13
CA ASP A 157 0.36 -0.97 -7.74
C ASP A 157 0.66 -2.14 -6.77
N HIS A 158 1.20 -3.25 -7.28
CA HIS A 158 1.57 -4.45 -6.53
C HIS A 158 3.10 -4.60 -6.44
N PRO A 159 3.61 -5.36 -5.43
CA PRO A 159 5.03 -5.67 -5.33
C PRO A 159 5.58 -6.40 -6.58
N PRO A 160 6.79 -6.06 -7.06
CA PRO A 160 7.36 -6.59 -8.31
C PRO A 160 8.01 -7.97 -8.15
N VAL A 161 7.31 -8.91 -7.53
CA VAL A 161 7.84 -10.22 -7.12
C VAL A 161 8.17 -11.09 -8.35
N LEU A 162 7.27 -11.12 -9.33
CA LEU A 162 7.42 -11.94 -10.54
C LEU A 162 8.55 -11.45 -11.42
N GLU A 163 8.58 -10.14 -11.68
CA GLU A 163 9.56 -9.50 -12.55
C GLU A 163 10.98 -9.63 -11.97
N THR A 164 11.11 -9.47 -10.65
CA THR A 164 12.38 -9.67 -9.94
C THR A 164 12.82 -11.13 -10.02
N TYR A 165 11.94 -12.07 -9.71
CA TYR A 165 12.25 -13.50 -9.76
C TYR A 165 12.69 -13.95 -11.16
N LEU A 166 11.88 -13.68 -12.19
CA LEU A 166 12.15 -14.12 -13.55
C LEU A 166 13.45 -13.55 -14.10
N THR A 167 13.69 -12.25 -13.86
CA THR A 167 14.93 -11.59 -14.29
C THR A 167 16.14 -12.24 -13.63
N MET A 168 16.12 -12.46 -12.31
CA MET A 168 17.27 -13.05 -11.62
C MET A 168 17.48 -14.53 -12.00
N MET A 169 16.40 -15.31 -12.06
CA MET A 169 16.43 -16.73 -12.44
C MET A 169 16.95 -16.91 -13.87
N LEU A 170 16.47 -16.12 -14.84
CA LEU A 170 16.94 -16.18 -16.22
C LEU A 170 18.38 -15.68 -16.37
N SER A 171 18.76 -14.66 -15.60
CA SER A 171 20.14 -14.14 -15.60
C SER A 171 21.13 -15.25 -15.23
N ASP A 172 20.84 -15.99 -14.16
CA ASP A 172 21.68 -17.09 -13.68
C ASP A 172 21.69 -18.26 -14.67
N ARG A 173 20.50 -18.80 -15.03
CA ARG A 173 20.38 -19.98 -15.90
C ARG A 173 20.92 -19.78 -17.31
N LEU A 174 20.88 -18.56 -17.84
CA LEU A 174 21.36 -18.23 -19.18
C LEU A 174 22.76 -17.58 -19.16
N SER A 175 23.40 -17.46 -17.99
CA SER A 175 24.69 -16.78 -17.82
C SER A 175 24.72 -15.38 -18.44
N MET A 176 23.62 -14.66 -18.28
CA MET A 176 23.47 -13.28 -18.76
C MET A 176 23.87 -12.32 -17.64
N GLY A 177 24.44 -11.17 -18.00
CA GLY A 177 24.72 -10.14 -17.01
C GLY A 177 23.43 -9.63 -16.38
N LEU A 178 23.45 -9.45 -15.05
CA LEU A 178 22.39 -8.77 -14.33
C LEU A 178 22.11 -7.42 -15.02
N PRO A 179 20.85 -7.02 -15.16
CA PRO A 179 20.54 -5.71 -15.72
C PRO A 179 21.25 -4.62 -14.91
N PRO A 180 21.69 -3.52 -15.56
CA PRO A 180 22.16 -2.36 -14.82
C PRO A 180 21.03 -1.91 -13.89
N LEU A 181 21.30 -1.95 -12.58
CA LEU A 181 20.36 -1.49 -11.55
C LEU A 181 20.04 -0.02 -11.82
N SER A 182 18.75 0.35 -11.78
CA SER A 182 18.39 1.76 -11.77
C SER A 182 18.89 2.41 -10.47
N GLU A 183 19.04 3.73 -10.45
CA GLU A 183 19.42 4.48 -9.25
C GLU A 183 18.42 4.24 -8.09
N LYS A 184 17.13 4.07 -8.42
CA LYS A 184 16.05 3.66 -7.50
C LYS A 184 16.28 2.24 -6.94
N LEU A 185 16.62 1.28 -7.81
CA LEU A 185 16.92 -0.11 -7.45
C LEU A 185 18.21 -0.27 -6.62
N MET A 186 19.20 0.62 -6.80
CA MET A 186 20.41 0.69 -5.98
C MET A 186 20.12 1.29 -4.60
N ALA A 187 19.25 2.31 -4.52
CA ALA A 187 18.82 2.90 -3.26
C ALA A 187 18.02 1.91 -2.39
N ASP A 188 17.28 0.96 -2.97
CA ASP A 188 16.45 0.00 -2.23
C ASP A 188 17.24 -1.07 -1.46
N ARG A 189 18.53 -1.30 -1.76
CA ARG A 189 19.39 -2.19 -0.92
C ARG A 189 19.57 -1.67 0.50
N SER A 190 19.39 -0.37 0.72
CA SER A 190 19.46 0.25 2.05
C SER A 190 18.21 0.02 2.91
N ALA A 191 17.14 -0.59 2.37
CA ALA A 191 15.91 -0.86 3.14
C ALA A 191 16.13 -1.86 4.29
N LEU A 192 17.19 -2.68 4.20
CA LEU A 192 17.61 -3.59 5.28
C LEU A 192 18.65 -2.94 6.22
N ASP A 193 19.09 -1.72 5.93
CA ASP A 193 20.08 -1.04 6.76
C ASP A 193 19.48 -0.64 8.12
N PRO A 194 20.31 -0.61 9.18
CA PRO A 194 19.94 -0.11 10.50
C PRO A 194 19.22 1.25 10.52
N ASN A 195 19.67 2.17 9.66
CA ASN A 195 19.15 3.53 9.58
C ASN A 195 17.73 3.59 8.97
N GLN A 196 17.29 2.50 8.32
CA GLN A 196 15.93 2.32 7.82
C GLN A 196 15.18 1.24 8.60
N SER A 197 15.59 0.97 9.84
CA SER A 197 14.98 -0.05 10.71
C SER A 197 13.46 0.09 10.87
N LEU A 198 12.94 1.32 10.79
CA LEU A 198 11.51 1.62 10.77
C LEU A 198 10.82 1.02 9.54
N MET A 199 11.43 1.05 8.36
CA MET A 199 10.86 0.43 7.14
C MET A 199 10.70 -1.08 7.31
N LEU A 200 11.64 -1.72 8.02
CA LEU A 200 11.54 -3.13 8.40
C LEU A 200 10.52 -3.34 9.53
N LEU A 201 10.18 -2.39 10.38
CA LEU A 201 9.09 -2.58 11.35
C LEU A 201 7.71 -2.35 10.73
N LEU A 202 7.64 -1.55 9.68
CA LEU A 202 6.41 -1.21 8.96
C LEU A 202 6.09 -2.19 7.82
N GLY A 203 6.93 -3.18 7.53
CA GLY A 203 6.64 -4.18 6.48
C GLY A 203 6.53 -3.61 5.07
N THR A 204 7.32 -2.59 4.75
CA THR A 204 7.25 -1.93 3.44
C THR A 204 7.61 -2.87 2.28
N GLU A 205 7.01 -2.63 1.11
CA GLU A 205 7.28 -3.38 -0.13
C GLU A 205 8.79 -3.40 -0.47
N LYS A 206 9.51 -2.32 -0.14
CA LYS A 206 10.96 -2.22 -0.35
C LYS A 206 11.77 -3.25 0.44
N VAL A 207 11.36 -3.53 1.67
CA VAL A 207 12.02 -4.53 2.53
C VAL A 207 11.82 -5.93 1.98
N HIS A 208 10.60 -6.21 1.51
CA HIS A 208 10.28 -7.47 0.84
C HIS A 208 11.12 -7.64 -0.44
N GLU A 209 11.16 -6.62 -1.30
CA GLU A 209 11.95 -6.66 -2.54
C GLU A 209 13.47 -6.80 -2.28
N ALA A 210 14.00 -6.10 -1.27
CA ALA A 210 15.42 -6.22 -0.89
C ALA A 210 15.74 -7.63 -0.39
N MET A 211 14.86 -8.24 0.42
CA MET A 211 15.02 -9.62 0.90
C MET A 211 14.92 -10.63 -0.26
N LEU A 212 13.96 -10.46 -1.17
CA LEU A 212 13.83 -11.29 -2.39
C LEU A 212 15.15 -11.36 -3.16
N LYS A 213 15.74 -10.19 -3.43
CA LYS A 213 17.02 -10.07 -4.14
C LYS A 213 18.15 -10.73 -3.38
N SER A 214 18.20 -10.55 -2.05
CA SER A 214 19.25 -11.16 -1.21
C SER A 214 19.19 -12.69 -1.25
N VAL A 215 17.98 -13.28 -1.16
CA VAL A 215 17.76 -14.72 -1.29
C VAL A 215 18.17 -15.22 -2.68
N MET A 216 17.72 -14.54 -3.74
CA MET A 216 18.03 -14.92 -5.13
C MET A 216 19.53 -14.80 -5.47
N ASN A 217 20.25 -13.86 -4.87
CA ASN A 217 21.70 -13.70 -5.07
C ASN A 217 22.55 -14.69 -4.24
N ASN A 218 21.94 -15.57 -3.43
CA ASN A 218 22.64 -16.41 -2.47
C ASN A 218 23.52 -15.60 -1.49
N GLU A 219 23.15 -14.35 -1.20
CA GLU A 219 23.87 -13.50 -0.25
C GLU A 219 23.75 -14.04 1.19
N LEU A 220 22.66 -14.76 1.46
CA LEU A 220 22.46 -15.50 2.70
C LEU A 220 23.29 -16.80 2.67
N PRO A 221 24.30 -16.95 3.53
CA PRO A 221 25.16 -18.12 3.53
C PRO A 221 24.40 -19.39 3.93
N ARG A 222 24.94 -20.56 3.57
CA ARG A 222 24.44 -21.86 4.05
C ARG A 222 24.38 -21.89 5.57
N GLN A 223 23.54 -22.78 6.12
CA GLN A 223 23.41 -23.00 7.56
C GLN A 223 24.77 -23.01 8.26
N GLN A 224 25.00 -22.01 9.09
CA GLN A 224 26.15 -21.91 9.98
C GLN A 224 25.70 -22.26 11.40
N PRO A 225 26.60 -22.77 12.24
CA PRO A 225 26.31 -22.95 13.66
C PRO A 225 25.80 -21.65 14.28
N LEU A 226 24.69 -21.74 15.00
CA LEU A 226 24.13 -20.60 15.70
C LEU A 226 25.04 -20.20 16.87
N GLY A 227 25.37 -18.92 16.95
CA GLY A 227 25.98 -18.30 18.11
C GLY A 227 24.93 -17.97 19.19
N PRO A 228 25.37 -17.52 20.37
CA PRO A 228 24.46 -17.08 21.43
C PRO A 228 23.64 -15.87 20.98
N VAL A 229 22.44 -15.73 21.54
CA VAL A 229 21.64 -14.51 21.36
C VAL A 229 22.37 -13.34 22.01
N VAL A 230 22.61 -12.27 21.25
CA VAL A 230 23.30 -11.09 21.76
C VAL A 230 22.44 -10.29 22.73
N SER A 231 23.08 -9.54 23.62
CA SER A 231 22.37 -8.66 24.55
C SER A 231 21.54 -7.60 23.81
N PRO A 232 20.35 -7.26 24.33
CA PRO A 232 19.51 -6.18 23.81
C PRO A 232 20.23 -4.83 23.75
N ILE A 233 19.61 -3.88 23.05
CA ILE A 233 20.10 -2.51 22.98
C ILE A 233 19.99 -1.88 24.38
N PRO A 234 21.07 -1.31 24.94
CA PRO A 234 21.04 -0.63 26.23
C PRO A 234 20.44 0.77 26.06
N TRP A 235 19.11 0.83 25.99
CA TRP A 235 18.37 2.09 25.84
C TRP A 235 18.69 3.07 26.98
N ALA A 236 18.85 4.35 26.64
CA ALA A 236 18.94 5.39 27.64
C ALA A 236 17.57 5.54 28.34
N PRO A 237 17.54 5.83 29.65
CA PRO A 237 16.29 6.08 30.35
C PRO A 237 15.62 7.34 29.78
N LEU A 238 14.32 7.25 29.55
CA LEU A 238 13.51 8.38 29.12
C LEU A 238 13.17 9.24 30.35
N ALA A 239 13.51 10.53 30.31
CA ALA A 239 13.20 11.45 31.40
C ALA A 239 11.70 11.82 31.36
N VAL A 240 10.88 11.05 32.06
CA VAL A 240 9.44 11.31 32.16
C VAL A 240 9.18 12.36 33.25
N PRO A 241 8.47 13.47 32.96
CA PRO A 241 8.02 14.40 33.99
C PRO A 241 7.25 13.69 35.10
N GLN A 242 7.22 14.28 36.30
CA GLN A 242 6.45 13.68 37.39
C GLN A 242 4.97 13.96 37.14
N PRO A 243 4.12 12.92 36.96
CA PRO A 243 2.69 13.15 36.81
C PRO A 243 2.10 13.69 38.11
N ALA A 244 0.97 14.38 38.01
CA ALA A 244 0.19 14.78 39.18
C ALA A 244 -0.27 13.54 39.97
N ALA A 245 -0.43 13.67 41.29
CA ALA A 245 -0.75 12.53 42.16
C ALA A 245 -2.18 12.00 41.97
N ASP A 246 -3.06 12.81 41.38
CA ASP A 246 -4.50 12.59 41.21
C ASP A 246 -4.90 12.34 39.75
N VAL A 247 -3.94 12.00 38.87
CA VAL A 247 -4.25 11.63 37.48
C VAL A 247 -5.18 10.42 37.47
N VAL A 248 -6.36 10.60 36.90
CA VAL A 248 -7.34 9.52 36.73
C VAL A 248 -6.87 8.57 35.63
N ILE A 249 -6.81 7.28 35.96
CA ILE A 249 -6.48 6.20 35.04
C ILE A 249 -7.70 5.29 34.89
N GLU A 250 -8.00 4.91 33.65
CA GLU A 250 -9.09 3.98 33.36
C GLU A 250 -8.80 2.57 33.92
N PRO A 251 -9.83 1.83 34.36
CA PRO A 251 -9.64 0.48 34.90
C PRO A 251 -8.91 -0.47 33.94
N MET A 252 -9.21 -0.38 32.65
CA MET A 252 -8.68 -1.26 31.61
C MET A 252 -7.13 -1.27 31.56
N ALA A 253 -6.48 -0.12 31.79
CA ALA A 253 -5.02 -0.01 31.70
C ALA A 253 -4.27 -0.85 32.76
N HIS A 254 -4.92 -1.25 33.85
CA HIS A 254 -4.35 -2.15 34.88
C HIS A 254 -4.25 -3.61 34.40
N TYR A 255 -4.85 -3.93 33.26
CA TYR A 255 -4.91 -5.26 32.66
C TYR A 255 -4.11 -5.33 31.35
N VAL A 256 -3.35 -4.28 31.03
CA VAL A 256 -2.55 -4.18 29.81
C VAL A 256 -1.06 -4.26 30.18
N PRO A 257 -0.32 -5.23 29.62
CA PRO A 257 1.13 -5.28 29.80
C PRO A 257 1.80 -4.04 29.20
N ARG A 258 2.78 -3.44 29.88
CA ARG A 258 3.46 -2.21 29.42
C ARG A 258 4.09 -2.30 28.04
N ALA A 259 4.54 -3.50 27.64
CA ALA A 259 5.16 -3.71 26.35
C ALA A 259 4.15 -3.87 25.19
N CYS A 260 2.84 -3.83 25.45
CA CYS A 260 1.82 -3.83 24.42
C CYS A 260 1.46 -2.41 23.96
N PHE A 261 1.11 -2.27 22.68
CA PHE A 261 0.30 -1.12 22.25
C PHE A 261 -1.09 -1.21 22.88
N TYR A 262 -1.74 -0.07 23.04
CA TYR A 262 -3.05 0.03 23.67
C TYR A 262 -3.99 0.92 22.85
N VAL A 263 -5.03 0.34 22.27
CA VAL A 263 -6.09 1.06 21.55
C VAL A 263 -7.40 0.87 22.32
N ARG A 264 -7.83 1.89 23.04
CA ARG A 264 -9.05 1.90 23.86
C ARG A 264 -10.20 2.55 23.09
N PHE A 265 -11.38 1.95 23.16
CA PHE A 265 -12.60 2.48 22.55
C PHE A 265 -13.54 3.17 23.54
N GLY A 266 -13.38 2.94 24.86
CA GLY A 266 -14.24 3.51 25.89
C GLY A 266 -15.63 2.85 25.97
N SER A 267 -16.17 2.39 24.85
CA SER A 267 -17.42 1.65 24.74
C SER A 267 -17.41 0.69 23.54
N LEU A 268 -18.29 -0.31 23.56
CA LEU A 268 -18.49 -1.21 22.42
C LEU A 268 -19.03 -0.46 21.17
N ASN A 269 -19.84 0.60 21.36
CA ASN A 269 -20.40 1.37 20.26
C ASN A 269 -19.32 2.09 19.45
N ASN A 270 -18.31 2.66 20.12
CA ASN A 270 -17.18 3.32 19.45
C ASN A 270 -16.36 2.32 18.63
N TYR A 271 -16.12 1.12 19.17
CA TYR A 271 -15.50 0.02 18.42
C TYR A 271 -16.32 -0.33 17.18
N LEU A 272 -17.64 -0.52 17.32
CA LEU A 272 -18.55 -0.84 16.22
C LEU A 272 -18.66 0.27 15.17
N TRP A 273 -18.57 1.53 15.57
CA TRP A 273 -18.53 2.66 14.65
C TRP A 273 -17.26 2.62 13.81
N LEU A 274 -16.10 2.47 14.45
CA LEU A 274 -14.83 2.40 13.74
C LEU A 274 -14.81 1.18 12.79
N ASN A 275 -15.38 0.06 13.23
CA ASN A 275 -15.65 -1.15 12.41
C ASN A 275 -16.33 -0.79 11.10
N LYS A 276 -17.51 -0.16 11.19
CA LYS A 276 -18.33 0.21 10.04
C LYS A 276 -17.66 1.26 9.15
N LEU A 277 -16.89 2.18 9.73
CA LEU A 277 -16.13 3.15 8.94
C LEU A 277 -15.09 2.44 8.07
N MET A 278 -14.42 1.45 8.62
CA MET A 278 -13.37 0.70 7.94
C MET A 278 -13.94 -0.29 6.91
N GLU A 279 -15.08 -0.91 7.19
CA GLU A 279 -15.91 -1.71 6.26
C GLU A 279 -16.19 -0.98 4.96
N ARG A 280 -16.80 0.20 5.10
CA ARG A 280 -17.22 1.01 3.95
C ARG A 280 -16.06 1.34 3.03
N ASN A 281 -14.85 1.41 3.58
CA ASN A 281 -13.64 1.77 2.86
C ASN A 281 -12.80 0.57 2.42
N GLY A 282 -13.43 -0.58 2.21
CA GLY A 282 -12.76 -1.74 1.63
C GLY A 282 -11.76 -2.38 2.58
N GLY A 283 -11.99 -2.20 3.86
CA GLY A 283 -11.20 -2.83 4.86
C GLY A 283 -9.76 -2.34 5.00
N ASP A 284 -9.53 -1.05 4.80
CA ASP A 284 -8.32 -0.37 5.24
C ASP A 284 -8.57 1.14 5.22
N LEU A 285 -8.32 1.86 6.32
CA LEU A 285 -8.44 3.32 6.34
C LEU A 285 -7.49 3.98 5.33
N SER A 286 -6.38 3.32 4.98
CA SER A 286 -5.49 3.80 3.92
C SER A 286 -6.21 3.92 2.56
N ARG A 287 -7.24 3.12 2.30
CA ARG A 287 -8.06 3.16 1.06
C ARG A 287 -9.05 4.32 1.04
N MET A 288 -9.27 5.01 2.17
CA MET A 288 -9.98 6.30 2.17
C MET A 288 -9.21 7.34 1.35
N LEU A 289 -7.88 7.27 1.37
CA LEU A 289 -6.98 8.24 0.76
C LEU A 289 -6.26 7.70 -0.50
N SER A 290 -6.04 6.38 -0.57
CA SER A 290 -5.29 5.73 -1.65
C SER A 290 -6.18 5.23 -2.78
N SER A 291 -5.70 5.38 -4.03
CA SER A 291 -6.29 4.74 -5.21
C SER A 291 -5.88 3.28 -5.39
N ARG A 292 -4.94 2.77 -4.58
CA ARG A 292 -4.52 1.36 -4.63
C ARG A 292 -5.71 0.48 -4.21
N ARG A 293 -6.14 -0.41 -5.11
CA ARG A 293 -7.26 -1.34 -4.84
C ARG A 293 -6.78 -2.78 -4.81
N VAL A 294 -6.17 -3.13 -3.69
CA VAL A 294 -5.88 -4.50 -3.31
C VAL A 294 -6.48 -4.73 -1.92
N ALA A 295 -7.05 -5.91 -1.68
CA ALA A 295 -7.57 -6.29 -0.35
C ALA A 295 -6.72 -7.39 0.27
N PHE A 296 -6.36 -7.23 1.54
CA PHE A 296 -5.59 -8.21 2.33
C PHE A 296 -6.45 -8.98 3.34
N HIS A 297 -7.72 -8.60 3.53
CA HIS A 297 -8.69 -9.26 4.42
C HIS A 297 -8.18 -9.41 5.87
N ILE A 298 -7.38 -8.46 6.35
CA ILE A 298 -6.67 -8.54 7.64
C ILE A 298 -7.64 -8.79 8.82
N ASN A 299 -8.81 -8.15 8.83
CA ASN A 299 -9.74 -8.34 9.95
C ASN A 299 -10.49 -9.65 9.90
N GLU A 300 -10.84 -10.18 8.73
CA GLU A 300 -11.39 -11.53 8.64
C GLU A 300 -10.38 -12.55 9.15
N VAL A 301 -9.10 -12.38 8.81
CA VAL A 301 -8.01 -13.20 9.32
C VAL A 301 -7.93 -13.11 10.86
N VAL A 302 -7.89 -11.90 11.43
CA VAL A 302 -7.80 -11.70 12.89
C VAL A 302 -9.03 -12.25 13.63
N GLN A 303 -10.25 -11.97 13.15
CA GLN A 303 -11.48 -12.44 13.80
C GLN A 303 -11.64 -13.95 13.74
N ARG A 304 -11.34 -14.53 12.56
CA ARG A 304 -11.28 -15.98 12.40
C ARG A 304 -10.26 -16.58 13.35
N GLN A 305 -9.04 -16.03 13.42
CA GLN A 305 -8.01 -16.51 14.33
C GLN A 305 -8.46 -16.44 15.80
N LEU A 306 -9.10 -15.33 16.22
CA LEU A 306 -9.62 -15.13 17.58
C LEU A 306 -10.93 -15.88 17.87
N ALA A 307 -11.63 -16.37 16.85
CA ALA A 307 -12.98 -16.93 16.92
C ALA A 307 -14.00 -16.00 17.62
N LEU A 308 -13.93 -14.71 17.30
CA LEU A 308 -14.89 -13.70 17.75
C LEU A 308 -15.85 -13.37 16.60
N LYS A 309 -17.13 -13.72 16.74
CA LYS A 309 -18.19 -13.39 15.77
C LYS A 309 -19.17 -12.40 16.39
N GLN A 310 -19.80 -11.56 15.55
CA GLN A 310 -20.86 -10.67 16.01
C GLN A 310 -22.13 -11.49 16.13
N SER A 311 -22.49 -11.89 17.35
CA SER A 311 -23.73 -12.62 17.60
C SER A 311 -24.92 -11.65 17.66
N ALA A 312 -26.13 -12.12 17.39
CA ALA A 312 -27.35 -11.32 17.57
C ALA A 312 -27.51 -10.76 19.00
N LEU A 313 -26.88 -11.38 20.01
CA LEU A 313 -26.84 -10.90 21.39
C LEU A 313 -25.97 -9.64 21.55
N SER A 314 -24.87 -9.52 20.79
CA SER A 314 -23.97 -8.36 20.83
C SER A 314 -24.59 -7.08 20.27
N GLU A 315 -25.50 -7.17 19.29
CA GLU A 315 -26.22 -6.01 18.75
C GLU A 315 -27.38 -5.55 19.64
N ILE A 316 -28.01 -6.48 20.36
CA ILE A 316 -29.21 -6.19 21.18
C ILE A 316 -28.82 -5.78 22.61
N PHE A 317 -27.76 -6.36 23.18
CA PHE A 317 -27.36 -6.17 24.58
C PHE A 317 -25.93 -5.64 24.75
N GLY A 318 -25.22 -5.31 23.66
CA GLY A 318 -23.80 -4.98 23.68
C GLY A 318 -23.39 -3.96 24.75
N ALA A 319 -24.03 -2.78 24.76
CA ALA A 319 -23.75 -1.73 25.76
C ALA A 319 -24.26 -2.07 27.18
N GLN A 320 -25.17 -3.04 27.33
CA GLN A 320 -25.65 -3.51 28.62
C GLN A 320 -24.73 -4.59 29.22
N VAL A 321 -23.99 -5.32 28.38
CA VAL A 321 -23.11 -6.42 28.77
C VAL A 321 -21.65 -6.00 28.84
N VAL A 322 -21.20 -5.08 27.99
CA VAL A 322 -19.81 -4.60 27.91
C VAL A 322 -19.73 -3.14 28.33
N GLN A 323 -18.83 -2.83 29.24
CA GLN A 323 -18.54 -1.47 29.68
C GLN A 323 -17.53 -0.78 28.76
N ASP A 324 -16.44 -1.47 28.44
CA ASP A 324 -15.32 -0.90 27.69
C ASP A 324 -14.62 -2.02 26.89
N VAL A 325 -13.93 -1.64 25.81
CA VAL A 325 -13.21 -2.54 24.91
C VAL A 325 -11.87 -1.92 24.55
N ALA A 326 -10.83 -2.75 24.48
CA ALA A 326 -9.53 -2.35 23.96
C ALA A 326 -8.91 -3.44 23.06
N LEU A 327 -8.18 -3.01 22.04
CA LEU A 327 -7.27 -3.84 21.27
C LEU A 327 -5.85 -3.64 21.81
N ILE A 328 -5.18 -4.74 22.15
CA ILE A 328 -3.80 -4.74 22.63
C ILE A 328 -2.93 -5.66 21.78
N GLY A 329 -1.64 -5.37 21.67
CA GLY A 329 -0.75 -6.25 20.93
C GLY A 329 0.72 -5.89 21.03
N ARG A 330 1.55 -6.81 20.56
CA ARG A 330 3.02 -6.76 20.70
C ARG A 330 3.75 -6.74 19.35
N ASP A 331 2.99 -6.72 18.25
CA ASP A 331 3.48 -6.83 16.88
C ASP A 331 2.70 -5.88 15.96
N THR A 332 3.36 -5.32 14.94
CA THR A 332 2.80 -4.47 13.89
C THR A 332 2.49 -5.24 12.59
N TYR A 333 2.97 -6.47 12.43
CA TYR A 333 2.82 -7.31 11.22
C TYR A 333 1.51 -8.11 11.21
N MET A 334 0.38 -7.42 11.03
CA MET A 334 -0.95 -8.05 11.08
C MET A 334 -1.23 -9.01 9.93
N ARG A 335 -0.68 -8.77 8.74
CA ARG A 335 -0.93 -9.57 7.53
C ARG A 335 -0.41 -11.00 7.65
N GLU A 336 0.64 -11.22 8.43
CA GLU A 336 1.33 -12.51 8.53
C GLU A 336 0.96 -13.28 9.81
N GLY A 337 0.08 -12.75 10.66
CA GLY A 337 -0.26 -13.31 11.98
C GLY A 337 0.42 -12.57 13.13
N ALA A 338 -0.18 -11.48 13.59
CA ALA A 338 0.35 -10.64 14.66
C ALA A 338 0.01 -11.17 16.07
N ALA A 339 0.83 -10.79 17.05
CA ALA A 339 0.52 -10.94 18.47
C ALA A 339 -0.47 -9.85 18.90
N MET A 340 -1.75 -10.20 19.02
CA MET A 340 -2.79 -9.24 19.38
C MET A 340 -3.95 -9.89 20.13
N GLY A 341 -4.76 -9.08 20.80
CA GLY A 341 -5.94 -9.54 21.52
C GLY A 341 -6.95 -8.44 21.81
N MET A 342 -8.19 -8.88 21.97
CA MET A 342 -9.31 -8.06 22.41
C MET A 342 -9.49 -8.23 23.91
N LEU A 343 -9.44 -7.10 24.63
CA LEU A 343 -9.68 -7.01 26.06
C LEU A 343 -11.03 -6.33 26.30
N PHE A 344 -11.90 -7.01 27.05
CA PHE A 344 -13.23 -6.52 27.39
C PHE A 344 -13.34 -6.29 28.88
N HIS A 345 -13.96 -5.17 29.27
CA HIS A 345 -14.44 -4.94 30.62
C HIS A 345 -15.95 -5.18 30.64
N ALA A 346 -16.39 -6.23 31.30
CA ALA A 346 -17.78 -6.67 31.29
C ALA A 346 -18.60 -5.95 32.39
N LYS A 347 -19.83 -5.56 32.05
CA LYS A 347 -20.88 -5.24 33.04
C LYS A 347 -21.55 -6.52 33.56
N GLN A 348 -21.61 -7.55 32.72
CA GLN A 348 -22.24 -8.84 32.99
C GLN A 348 -21.32 -9.98 32.53
N SER A 349 -20.29 -10.28 33.34
CA SER A 349 -19.21 -11.22 33.00
C SER A 349 -19.70 -12.60 32.54
N VAL A 350 -20.73 -13.16 33.21
CA VAL A 350 -21.29 -14.48 32.85
C VAL A 350 -21.92 -14.49 31.45
N LEU A 351 -22.64 -13.42 31.08
CA LEU A 351 -23.26 -13.33 29.76
C LEU A 351 -22.21 -13.21 28.66
N LEU A 352 -21.18 -12.38 28.88
CA LEU A 352 -20.08 -12.23 27.93
C LEU A 352 -19.30 -13.55 27.77
N ALA A 353 -18.98 -14.24 28.88
CA ALA A 353 -18.29 -15.52 28.83
C ALA A 353 -19.07 -16.58 28.03
N ASN A 354 -20.39 -16.64 28.21
CA ASN A 354 -21.25 -17.57 27.48
C ASN A 354 -21.29 -17.26 25.98
N ASP A 355 -21.32 -15.98 25.59
CA ASP A 355 -21.29 -15.56 24.18
C ASP A 355 -19.94 -15.92 23.52
N ILE A 356 -18.82 -15.60 24.17
CA ILE A 356 -17.47 -15.96 23.70
C ILE A 356 -17.36 -17.49 23.56
N GLN A 357 -17.82 -18.26 24.56
CA GLN A 357 -17.76 -19.72 24.50
C GLN A 357 -18.63 -20.28 23.38
N LYS A 358 -19.81 -19.69 23.13
CA LYS A 358 -20.67 -20.08 21.99
C LYS A 358 -19.96 -19.86 20.66
N ASN A 359 -19.36 -18.69 20.44
CA ASN A 359 -18.61 -18.39 19.22
C ASN A 359 -17.46 -19.39 18.99
N ARG A 360 -16.74 -19.75 20.06
CA ARG A 360 -15.66 -20.75 20.02
C ARG A 360 -16.17 -22.15 19.66
N GLN A 361 -17.31 -22.56 20.20
CA GLN A 361 -17.94 -23.85 19.87
C GLN A 361 -18.43 -23.89 18.41
N GLU A 362 -18.93 -22.78 17.88
CA GLU A 362 -19.30 -22.67 16.47
C GLU A 362 -18.06 -22.78 15.57
N ALA A 363 -16.99 -22.04 15.88
CA ALA A 363 -15.72 -22.14 15.16
C ALA A 363 -15.11 -23.55 15.23
N LEU A 364 -15.17 -24.22 16.38
CA LEU A 364 -14.72 -25.61 16.52
C LEU A 364 -15.49 -26.56 15.57
N ARG A 365 -16.79 -26.37 15.41
CA ARG A 365 -17.61 -27.19 14.49
C ARG A 365 -17.30 -26.87 13.03
N GLU A 366 -17.16 -25.60 12.69
CA GLU A 366 -16.88 -25.12 11.34
C GLU A 366 -15.51 -25.60 10.83
N PHE A 367 -14.49 -25.58 11.68
CA PHE A 367 -13.11 -25.94 11.31
C PHE A 367 -12.71 -27.36 11.75
N LYS A 368 -13.67 -28.21 12.13
CA LYS A 368 -13.41 -29.57 12.61
C LYS A 368 -12.63 -30.41 11.59
N ASP A 369 -12.98 -30.30 10.32
CA ASP A 369 -12.34 -31.04 9.22
C ASP A 369 -10.92 -30.54 8.93
N GLN A 370 -10.59 -29.32 9.38
CA GLN A 370 -9.24 -28.74 9.32
C GLN A 370 -8.42 -29.05 10.59
N GLY A 371 -8.92 -29.92 11.46
CA GLY A 371 -8.24 -30.36 12.67
C GLY A 371 -8.39 -29.42 13.86
N ALA A 372 -9.45 -28.60 13.89
CA ALA A 372 -9.72 -27.70 15.02
C ALA A 372 -9.87 -28.46 16.35
N LYS A 373 -9.26 -27.94 17.40
CA LYS A 373 -9.31 -28.46 18.78
C LYS A 373 -9.62 -27.35 19.76
N LEU A 374 -10.46 -27.66 20.74
CA LEU A 374 -10.73 -26.80 21.89
C LEU A 374 -10.28 -27.54 23.15
N GLU A 375 -9.28 -26.98 23.81
CA GLU A 375 -8.61 -27.59 24.97
C GLU A 375 -8.56 -26.59 26.14
N THR A 376 -8.44 -27.11 27.35
CA THR A 376 -8.04 -26.31 28.52
C THR A 376 -6.57 -26.60 28.78
N ILE A 377 -5.75 -25.55 28.72
CA ILE A 377 -4.31 -25.62 28.96
C ILE A 377 -3.96 -24.84 30.22
N GLN A 378 -2.82 -25.15 30.82
CA GLN A 378 -2.32 -24.47 32.00
C GLN A 378 -1.29 -23.40 31.59
N ILE A 379 -1.56 -22.16 31.99
CA ILE A 379 -0.66 -21.02 31.80
C ILE A 379 -0.56 -20.30 33.15
N GLN A 380 0.64 -20.11 33.67
CA GLN A 380 0.87 -19.52 35.00
C GLN A 380 0.02 -20.19 36.12
N GLY A 381 -0.19 -21.50 36.04
CA GLY A 381 -1.01 -22.27 36.99
C GLY A 381 -2.52 -22.00 36.92
N LYS A 382 -3.00 -21.27 35.91
CA LYS A 382 -4.41 -20.97 35.67
C LYS A 382 -4.91 -21.72 34.44
N ASP A 383 -6.19 -22.11 34.46
CA ASP A 383 -6.87 -22.70 33.32
C ASP A 383 -7.12 -21.65 32.24
N VAL A 384 -6.63 -21.92 31.03
CA VAL A 384 -6.83 -21.08 29.84
C VAL A 384 -7.50 -21.92 28.76
N SER A 385 -8.59 -21.42 28.18
CA SER A 385 -9.21 -22.08 27.03
C SER A 385 -8.41 -21.77 25.77
N PHE A 386 -8.01 -22.81 25.03
CA PHE A 386 -7.25 -22.69 23.79
C PHE A 386 -7.99 -23.36 22.64
N LEU A 387 -8.35 -22.57 21.63
CA LEU A 387 -8.95 -23.02 20.37
C LEU A 387 -7.89 -22.88 19.28
N SER A 388 -7.57 -23.98 18.59
CA SER A 388 -6.49 -23.98 17.60
C SER A 388 -6.76 -24.90 16.42
N THR A 389 -6.12 -24.61 15.28
CA THR A 389 -5.89 -25.55 14.18
C THR A 389 -4.38 -25.76 13.99
N PRO A 390 -3.93 -26.87 13.37
CA PRO A 390 -2.50 -27.14 13.16
C PRO A 390 -1.78 -26.07 12.33
N ASP A 391 -2.52 -25.36 11.47
CA ASP A 391 -2.00 -24.33 10.58
C ASP A 391 -2.16 -22.90 11.12
N ASN A 392 -2.64 -22.77 12.37
CA ASN A 392 -3.00 -21.52 13.07
C ASN A 392 -4.09 -20.67 12.38
N THR A 393 -4.87 -21.22 11.44
CA THR A 393 -6.09 -20.55 10.94
C THR A 393 -7.03 -20.19 12.10
N LEU A 394 -7.14 -21.07 13.10
CA LEU A 394 -7.61 -20.71 14.44
C LEU A 394 -6.41 -20.71 15.39
N ARG A 395 -6.30 -19.66 16.20
CA ARG A 395 -5.34 -19.57 17.31
C ARG A 395 -5.88 -18.57 18.32
N SER A 396 -6.64 -19.05 19.30
CA SER A 396 -7.36 -18.20 20.23
C SER A 396 -7.26 -18.70 21.67
N PHE A 397 -6.50 -17.96 22.47
CA PHE A 397 -6.43 -18.08 23.93
C PHE A 397 -7.52 -17.21 24.55
N TYR A 398 -8.33 -17.79 25.43
CA TYR A 398 -9.35 -17.08 26.20
C TYR A 398 -9.10 -17.26 27.69
N VAL A 399 -8.95 -16.13 28.39
CA VAL A 399 -8.65 -16.05 29.82
C VAL A 399 -9.43 -14.91 30.46
N THR A 400 -9.78 -15.06 31.75
CA THR A 400 -10.57 -14.07 32.50
C THR A 400 -9.90 -13.70 33.82
N ARG A 401 -10.10 -12.46 34.26
CA ARG A 401 -9.66 -11.93 35.57
C ARG A 401 -10.73 -11.00 36.13
N GLY A 402 -11.59 -11.52 37.00
CA GLY A 402 -12.79 -10.81 37.45
C GLY A 402 -13.70 -10.51 36.27
N ASP A 403 -14.10 -9.24 36.14
CA ASP A 403 -14.95 -8.76 35.04
C ASP A 403 -14.18 -8.47 33.74
N PHE A 404 -12.88 -8.78 33.68
CA PHE A 404 -12.05 -8.55 32.50
C PHE A 404 -11.82 -9.84 31.73
N HIS A 405 -12.10 -9.81 30.43
CA HIS A 405 -12.02 -10.95 29.52
C HIS A 405 -11.01 -10.65 28.41
N LEU A 406 -9.99 -11.50 28.25
CA LEU A 406 -9.00 -11.38 27.19
C LEU A 406 -9.13 -12.54 26.21
N VAL A 407 -9.27 -12.21 24.93
CA VAL A 407 -9.19 -13.17 23.81
C VAL A 407 -8.03 -12.76 22.91
N THR A 408 -7.00 -13.60 22.78
CA THR A 408 -5.74 -13.24 22.09
C THR A 408 -5.19 -14.36 21.21
N THR A 409 -4.45 -14.00 20.16
CA THR A 409 -3.69 -14.92 19.30
C THR A 409 -2.36 -15.36 19.91
N SER A 410 -1.87 -14.65 20.93
CA SER A 410 -0.54 -14.85 21.49
C SER A 410 -0.60 -15.48 22.89
N ARG A 411 0.15 -16.56 23.04
CA ARG A 411 0.40 -17.18 24.34
C ARG A 411 1.10 -16.21 25.28
N TRP A 412 2.09 -15.46 24.77
CA TRP A 412 2.82 -14.46 25.54
C TRP A 412 1.88 -13.38 26.11
N ILE A 413 0.93 -12.86 25.33
CA ILE A 413 -0.03 -11.86 25.84
C ILE A 413 -0.92 -12.47 26.95
N ALA A 414 -1.40 -13.70 26.77
CA ALA A 414 -2.19 -14.39 27.79
C ALA A 414 -1.38 -14.63 29.08
N GLU A 415 -0.10 -14.99 28.96
CA GLU A 415 0.84 -15.13 30.07
C GLU A 415 1.04 -13.81 30.82
N GLN A 416 1.32 -12.72 30.09
CA GLN A 416 1.52 -11.41 30.72
C GLN A 416 0.25 -10.90 31.40
N PHE A 417 -0.92 -11.08 30.79
CA PHE A 417 -2.20 -10.69 31.38
C PHE A 417 -2.45 -11.37 32.74
N LEU A 418 -2.05 -12.64 32.88
CA LEU A 418 -2.15 -13.38 34.14
C LEU A 418 -1.12 -12.90 35.17
N LEU A 419 0.13 -12.65 34.76
CA LEU A 419 1.20 -12.20 35.65
C LEU A 419 0.93 -10.84 36.30
N LEU A 420 0.16 -9.96 35.65
CA LEU A 420 -0.28 -8.70 36.22
C LEU A 420 -1.16 -8.85 37.48
N GLU A 421 -1.56 -10.07 37.88
CA GLU A 421 -2.25 -10.30 39.16
C GLU A 421 -1.27 -10.23 40.34
N ASP A 422 -0.03 -10.68 40.11
CA ASP A 422 1.03 -10.79 41.12
C ASP A 422 2.05 -9.65 41.02
N ASP A 423 2.21 -9.06 39.83
CA ASP A 423 3.14 -7.96 39.53
C ASP A 423 2.37 -6.67 39.22
N ASP A 424 2.86 -5.55 39.75
CA ASP A 424 2.28 -4.23 39.56
C ASP A 424 2.80 -3.54 38.27
N ASP A 425 3.45 -4.29 37.36
CA ASP A 425 4.03 -3.78 36.11
C ASP A 425 3.00 -3.55 34.97
N SER A 426 1.79 -3.13 35.33
CA SER A 426 0.74 -2.79 34.37
C SER A 426 1.01 -1.46 33.66
N LEU A 427 0.36 -1.24 32.51
CA LEU A 427 0.43 0.03 31.80
C LEU A 427 -0.03 1.20 32.69
N ALA A 428 -1.09 1.01 33.49
CA ALA A 428 -1.63 1.99 34.43
C ALA A 428 -0.62 2.50 35.46
N ASN A 429 0.28 1.62 35.92
CA ASN A 429 1.28 1.95 36.94
C ASN A 429 2.56 2.53 36.35
N SER A 430 2.69 2.53 35.02
CA SER A 430 3.84 3.16 34.38
C SER A 430 3.74 4.68 34.48
N ARG A 431 4.81 5.30 34.99
CA ARG A 431 4.92 6.77 35.07
C ARG A 431 4.74 7.44 33.70
N GLU A 432 5.19 6.79 32.64
CA GLU A 432 5.04 7.25 31.25
C GLU A 432 3.55 7.36 30.85
N PHE A 433 2.76 6.32 31.15
CA PHE A 433 1.32 6.33 30.84
C PHE A 433 0.53 7.29 31.72
N GLN A 434 0.88 7.41 33.00
CA GLN A 434 0.28 8.41 33.89
C GLN A 434 0.53 9.82 33.38
N TYR A 435 1.74 10.12 32.90
CA TYR A 435 2.02 11.40 32.25
C TYR A 435 1.25 11.56 30.94
N ALA A 436 1.12 10.50 30.13
CA ALA A 436 0.28 10.54 28.92
C ALA A 436 -1.19 10.84 29.24
N ARG A 437 -1.74 10.26 30.32
CA ARG A 437 -3.10 10.55 30.81
C ARG A 437 -3.25 11.93 31.44
N GLN A 438 -2.18 12.52 31.95
CA GLN A 438 -2.20 13.93 32.32
C GLN A 438 -2.31 14.84 31.08
N LEU A 439 -1.65 14.46 29.97
CA LEU A 439 -1.72 15.21 28.71
C LEU A 439 -3.04 14.98 27.96
N MET A 440 -3.58 13.77 28.02
CA MET A 440 -4.88 13.39 27.45
C MET A 440 -5.77 12.76 28.53
N PRO A 441 -6.39 13.60 29.39
CA PRO A 441 -7.26 13.17 30.47
C PRO A 441 -8.44 12.29 30.03
N VAL A 442 -8.88 11.39 30.90
CA VAL A 442 -9.98 10.46 30.63
C VAL A 442 -11.32 11.18 30.40
N ASP A 443 -11.52 12.36 31.01
CA ASP A 443 -12.74 13.18 30.89
C ASP A 443 -12.87 13.92 29.56
N ARG A 444 -11.83 13.88 28.70
CA ARG A 444 -11.94 14.25 27.29
C ARG A 444 -12.93 13.36 26.54
N ASP A 445 -13.16 12.15 27.05
CA ASP A 445 -14.07 11.14 26.50
C ASP A 445 -13.78 10.81 25.01
N ASP A 446 -12.47 10.70 24.70
CA ASP A 446 -12.02 10.38 23.34
C ASP A 446 -12.69 9.09 22.83
N THR A 447 -13.33 9.16 21.67
CA THR A 447 -13.98 8.02 20.98
C THR A 447 -13.00 6.86 20.77
N VAL A 448 -11.75 7.18 20.42
CA VAL A 448 -10.63 6.23 20.37
C VAL A 448 -9.43 6.88 21.02
N PHE A 449 -8.80 6.17 21.96
CA PHE A 449 -7.52 6.56 22.55
C PHE A 449 -6.46 5.51 22.22
N ILE A 450 -5.39 5.93 21.56
CA ILE A 450 -4.28 5.08 21.15
C ILE A 450 -3.04 5.47 21.95
N TYR A 451 -2.36 4.49 22.52
CA TYR A 451 -1.10 4.67 23.21
C TYR A 451 -0.08 3.62 22.78
N LEU A 452 1.09 4.09 22.33
CA LEU A 452 2.26 3.28 21.98
C LEU A 452 3.38 3.63 22.94
N SER A 453 3.68 2.76 23.90
CA SER A 453 4.68 3.01 24.95
C SER A 453 6.11 2.94 24.41
N SER A 454 7.07 3.55 25.13
CA SER A 454 8.49 3.34 24.80
C SER A 454 8.89 1.87 24.93
N ASP A 455 8.33 1.11 25.88
CA ASP A 455 8.60 -0.31 26.07
C ASP A 455 8.07 -1.17 24.90
N PHE A 456 6.92 -0.82 24.33
CA PHE A 456 6.43 -1.43 23.10
C PHE A 456 7.45 -1.26 21.97
N PHE A 457 7.89 -0.03 21.71
CA PHE A 457 8.88 0.25 20.66
C PHE A 457 10.21 -0.47 20.93
N ARG A 458 10.80 -0.32 22.12
CA ARG A 458 12.05 -1.01 22.53
C ARG A 458 11.96 -2.51 22.26
N GLY A 459 10.79 -3.07 22.52
CA GLY A 459 10.51 -4.46 22.30
C GLY A 459 10.49 -4.90 20.82
N LEU A 460 10.09 -4.02 19.89
CA LEU A 460 10.21 -4.26 18.43
C LEU A 460 11.67 -4.26 17.95
N TYR A 461 12.57 -3.71 18.77
CA TYR A 461 14.02 -3.69 18.53
C TYR A 461 14.78 -4.74 19.35
N SER A 462 14.09 -5.64 20.05
CA SER A 462 14.73 -6.74 20.77
C SER A 462 15.42 -7.73 19.80
N PRO A 463 16.48 -8.43 20.24
CA PRO A 463 17.14 -9.46 19.43
C PRO A 463 16.15 -10.52 18.93
N GLN A 464 15.27 -11.01 19.81
CA GLN A 464 14.22 -11.97 19.46
C GLN A 464 13.34 -11.45 18.32
N TYR A 465 12.75 -10.26 18.50
CA TYR A 465 11.79 -9.74 17.54
C TYR A 465 12.45 -9.47 16.17
N ARG A 466 13.63 -8.85 16.15
CA ARG A 466 14.33 -8.50 14.91
C ARG A 466 14.79 -9.72 14.13
N VAL A 467 15.29 -10.74 14.82
CA VAL A 467 15.72 -11.99 14.19
C VAL A 467 14.51 -12.75 13.64
N GLU A 468 13.49 -12.93 14.47
CA GLU A 468 12.31 -13.69 14.05
C GLU A 468 11.54 -13.00 12.92
N LEU A 469 11.42 -11.67 12.96
CA LEU A 469 10.81 -10.92 11.87
C LEU A 469 11.53 -11.15 10.53
N ARG A 470 12.87 -11.14 10.53
CA ARG A 470 13.65 -11.42 9.31
C ARG A 470 13.49 -12.85 8.83
N ARG A 471 13.45 -13.83 9.75
CA ARG A 471 13.23 -15.24 9.39
C ARG A 471 11.81 -15.46 8.83
N ARG A 472 10.78 -14.81 9.39
CA ARG A 472 9.41 -14.77 8.84
C ARG A 472 9.40 -14.23 7.41
N LEU A 473 10.02 -13.06 7.19
CA LEU A 473 10.12 -12.44 5.86
C LEU A 473 10.82 -13.35 4.86
N ARG A 474 11.96 -13.94 5.24
CA ARG A 474 12.65 -14.93 4.40
C ARG A 474 11.76 -16.13 4.07
N SER A 475 11.00 -16.64 5.04
CA SER A 475 10.10 -17.75 4.79
C SER A 475 8.98 -17.40 3.81
N LEU A 476 8.44 -16.18 3.85
CA LEU A 476 7.41 -15.73 2.90
C LEU A 476 7.99 -15.67 1.48
N ILE A 477 9.17 -15.06 1.34
CA ILE A 477 9.90 -14.99 0.07
C ILE A 477 10.15 -16.39 -0.49
N GLU A 478 10.61 -17.32 0.32
CA GLU A 478 10.90 -18.68 -0.17
C GLU A 478 9.61 -19.44 -0.57
N MET A 479 8.46 -19.17 0.05
CA MET A 479 7.17 -19.71 -0.44
C MET A 479 6.80 -19.14 -1.80
N GLU A 480 6.92 -17.82 -1.99
CA GLU A 480 6.65 -17.15 -3.27
C GLU A 480 7.58 -17.68 -4.37
N LEU A 481 8.88 -17.81 -4.07
CA LEU A 481 9.88 -18.37 -4.98
C LEU A 481 9.54 -19.81 -5.37
N GLN A 482 9.19 -20.67 -4.42
CA GLN A 482 8.82 -22.06 -4.73
C GLN A 482 7.59 -22.14 -5.64
N GLN A 483 6.59 -21.29 -5.40
CA GLN A 483 5.38 -21.23 -6.24
C GLN A 483 5.73 -20.82 -7.68
N MET A 484 6.52 -19.75 -7.86
CA MET A 484 6.93 -19.29 -9.19
C MET A 484 7.88 -20.27 -9.89
N ALA A 485 8.81 -20.88 -9.15
CA ALA A 485 9.73 -21.88 -9.67
C ALA A 485 9.01 -23.13 -10.15
N THR A 486 8.03 -23.62 -9.39
CA THR A 486 7.20 -24.76 -9.80
C THR A 486 6.45 -24.45 -11.09
N ALA A 487 5.87 -23.25 -11.21
CA ALA A 487 5.16 -22.83 -12.42
C ALA A 487 6.10 -22.70 -13.63
N ALA A 488 7.24 -22.01 -13.49
CA ALA A 488 8.23 -21.85 -14.55
C ALA A 488 8.82 -23.21 -15.01
N ALA A 489 9.15 -24.10 -14.07
CA ALA A 489 9.65 -25.44 -14.38
C ALA A 489 8.61 -26.29 -15.10
N SER A 490 7.36 -26.24 -14.66
CA SER A 490 6.24 -26.92 -15.32
C SER A 490 6.01 -26.41 -16.73
N ASN A 491 6.09 -25.08 -16.93
CA ASN A 491 5.99 -24.46 -18.26
C ASN A 491 7.07 -25.00 -19.20
N GLU A 492 8.32 -25.08 -18.73
CA GLU A 492 9.43 -25.63 -19.49
C GLU A 492 9.40 -27.17 -19.68
N GLY A 493 8.38 -27.85 -19.16
CA GLY A 493 8.24 -29.30 -19.24
C GLY A 493 9.20 -30.08 -18.34
N TYR A 494 9.85 -29.42 -17.38
CA TYR A 494 10.69 -30.07 -16.38
C TYR A 494 9.84 -30.95 -15.46
N LYS A 495 10.34 -32.15 -15.14
CA LYS A 495 9.54 -33.19 -14.45
C LYS A 495 9.81 -33.28 -12.96
N ASP A 496 11.03 -32.98 -12.52
CA ASP A 496 11.39 -33.04 -11.11
C ASP A 496 11.04 -31.72 -10.43
N LEU A 497 9.81 -31.64 -9.90
CA LEU A 497 9.33 -30.44 -9.21
C LEU A 497 9.66 -30.43 -7.72
N SER A 498 10.55 -31.34 -7.26
CA SER A 498 11.08 -31.28 -5.90
C SER A 498 11.96 -30.04 -5.72
N VAL A 499 12.13 -29.58 -4.47
CA VAL A 499 13.01 -28.44 -4.17
C VAL A 499 14.43 -28.68 -4.69
N ASP A 500 14.96 -29.90 -4.51
CA ASP A 500 16.29 -30.30 -4.99
C ASP A 500 16.37 -30.29 -6.52
N GLY A 501 15.34 -30.79 -7.22
CA GLY A 501 15.26 -30.75 -8.68
C GLY A 501 15.21 -29.31 -9.21
N LEU A 502 14.40 -28.45 -8.59
CA LEU A 502 14.28 -27.04 -8.96
C LEU A 502 15.60 -26.27 -8.72
N MET A 503 16.32 -26.55 -7.63
CA MET A 503 17.67 -25.99 -7.40
C MET A 503 18.68 -26.50 -8.45
N ALA A 504 18.70 -27.80 -8.71
CA ALA A 504 19.63 -28.41 -9.67
C ALA A 504 19.43 -27.89 -11.10
N ALA A 505 18.18 -27.57 -11.47
CA ALA A 505 17.84 -26.98 -12.76
C ALA A 505 17.96 -25.44 -12.81
N GLY A 506 18.30 -24.80 -11.68
CA GLY A 506 18.49 -23.36 -11.54
C GLY A 506 17.21 -22.52 -11.46
N PHE A 507 16.04 -23.14 -11.25
CA PHE A 507 14.79 -22.42 -11.00
C PHE A 507 14.73 -21.82 -9.59
N LEU A 508 15.42 -22.46 -8.63
CA LEU A 508 15.61 -21.94 -7.28
C LEU A 508 17.09 -21.65 -7.03
N PRO A 509 17.41 -20.66 -6.18
CA PRO A 509 18.79 -20.35 -5.81
C PRO A 509 19.42 -21.52 -5.01
N ALA A 510 20.73 -21.70 -5.13
CA ALA A 510 21.45 -22.84 -4.54
C ALA A 510 21.38 -22.95 -3.00
N ASN A 511 21.11 -21.84 -2.31
CA ASN A 511 20.93 -21.80 -0.85
C ASN A 511 19.45 -21.74 -0.42
N PHE A 512 18.51 -22.03 -1.31
CA PHE A 512 17.08 -22.08 -0.99
C PHE A 512 16.82 -23.06 0.17
N GLY A 513 15.97 -22.65 1.13
CA GLY A 513 15.60 -23.48 2.27
C GLY A 513 16.69 -23.67 3.34
N ALA A 514 17.91 -23.13 3.14
CA ALA A 514 18.98 -23.17 4.12
C ALA A 514 18.78 -22.13 5.25
N ARG A 515 17.75 -22.34 6.09
CA ARG A 515 17.39 -21.40 7.17
C ARG A 515 18.12 -21.71 8.47
N ALA A 516 18.50 -20.67 9.21
CA ALA A 516 19.32 -20.79 10.42
C ALA A 516 18.59 -21.50 11.59
N ASP A 517 17.26 -21.41 11.64
CA ASP A 517 16.40 -22.09 12.61
C ASP A 517 16.03 -23.53 12.22
N GLY A 518 16.45 -23.98 11.03
CA GLY A 518 16.12 -25.29 10.49
C GLY A 518 14.67 -25.43 10.02
N SER A 519 13.89 -24.34 9.97
CA SER A 519 12.54 -24.40 9.39
C SER A 519 12.62 -24.62 7.88
N GLN A 520 11.57 -25.19 7.31
CA GLN A 520 11.50 -25.51 5.89
C GLN A 520 10.15 -25.06 5.32
N THR A 521 10.15 -24.75 4.02
CA THR A 521 8.88 -24.60 3.29
C THR A 521 8.21 -25.96 3.17
N VAL A 522 6.96 -26.04 3.58
CA VAL A 522 6.14 -27.26 3.53
C VAL A 522 4.87 -27.01 2.74
N ILE A 523 4.36 -28.05 2.10
CA ILE A 523 3.05 -28.03 1.43
C ILE A 523 2.04 -28.63 2.41
N VAL A 524 1.05 -27.86 2.82
CA VAL A 524 -0.04 -28.28 3.71
C VAL A 524 -1.36 -28.14 2.95
N GLY A 525 -1.90 -29.27 2.49
CA GLY A 525 -3.02 -29.27 1.55
C GLY A 525 -2.61 -28.60 0.23
N ASP A 526 -3.42 -27.64 -0.23
CA ASP A 526 -3.16 -26.87 -1.46
C ASP A 526 -2.41 -25.55 -1.19
N SER A 527 -1.66 -25.45 -0.09
CA SER A 527 -1.04 -24.18 0.31
C SER A 527 0.36 -24.36 0.90
N LEU A 528 1.21 -23.36 0.68
CA LEU A 528 2.56 -23.31 1.24
C LEU A 528 2.53 -22.75 2.66
N GLY A 529 3.41 -23.30 3.49
CA GLY A 529 3.62 -22.89 4.88
C GLY A 529 5.07 -23.10 5.32
N ASP A 530 5.35 -22.72 6.54
CA ASP A 530 6.63 -22.90 7.22
C ASP A 530 6.46 -23.99 8.30
N SER A 531 7.39 -24.93 8.37
CA SER A 531 7.31 -26.07 9.29
C SER A 531 7.33 -25.70 10.78
N LEU A 532 7.82 -24.50 11.13
CA LEU A 532 7.87 -23.96 12.48
C LEU A 532 6.75 -22.94 12.73
N ARG A 533 6.46 -22.08 11.74
CA ARG A 533 5.56 -20.93 11.91
C ARG A 533 4.13 -21.21 11.49
N GLY A 534 3.87 -22.20 10.64
CA GLY A 534 2.54 -22.51 10.12
C GLY A 534 2.25 -21.88 8.76
N ARG A 535 0.98 -21.67 8.44
CA ARG A 535 0.51 -21.25 7.11
C ARG A 535 0.77 -19.76 6.85
N ARG A 536 1.05 -19.40 5.59
CA ARG A 536 1.13 -17.99 5.17
C ARG A 536 -0.14 -17.23 5.57
N GLY A 537 0.03 -16.04 6.16
CA GLY A 537 -1.06 -15.23 6.72
C GLY A 537 -1.42 -15.58 8.17
N ASN A 538 -1.04 -16.77 8.64
CA ASN A 538 -1.35 -17.30 9.96
C ASN A 538 -0.07 -17.82 10.66
N PHE A 539 1.03 -17.07 10.59
CA PHE A 539 2.22 -17.48 11.33
C PHE A 539 1.98 -17.38 12.83
N VAL A 540 2.64 -18.26 13.58
CA VAL A 540 2.77 -18.12 15.03
C VAL A 540 3.29 -16.71 15.33
N PRO A 541 2.66 -15.97 16.27
CA PRO A 541 3.10 -14.62 16.61
C PRO A 541 4.56 -14.58 17.06
N ILE A 542 5.29 -13.51 16.70
CA ILE A 542 6.73 -13.37 17.01
C ILE A 542 7.07 -13.60 18.50
N PRO A 543 6.32 -13.02 19.48
CA PRO A 543 6.62 -13.22 20.89
C PRO A 543 6.47 -14.68 21.37
N ASP A 544 5.72 -15.51 20.63
CA ASP A 544 5.51 -16.92 20.95
C ASP A 544 6.60 -17.84 20.34
N ILE A 545 7.58 -17.29 19.61
CA ILE A 545 8.73 -18.03 19.05
C ILE A 545 10.01 -17.66 19.80
N ASP A 546 10.58 -18.65 20.47
CA ASP A 546 11.90 -18.52 21.10
C ASP A 546 13.03 -18.75 20.09
N ILE A 547 13.97 -17.81 20.04
CA ILE A 547 15.20 -17.97 19.25
C ILE A 547 16.27 -18.70 20.07
N ARG A 548 16.71 -19.87 19.58
CA ARG A 548 17.77 -20.68 20.25
C ARG A 548 19.17 -20.07 20.11
N GLY A 549 19.35 -19.18 19.15
CA GLY A 549 20.63 -18.58 18.81
C GLY A 549 20.52 -17.77 17.51
N MET A 550 21.62 -17.10 17.16
CA MET A 550 21.72 -16.19 16.02
C MET A 550 22.80 -16.64 15.06
N SER A 551 22.54 -16.55 13.76
CA SER A 551 23.59 -16.73 12.75
C SER A 551 24.64 -15.60 12.85
N PRO A 552 25.85 -15.78 12.31
CA PRO A 552 26.84 -14.70 12.27
C PRO A 552 26.35 -13.44 11.52
N GLU A 553 25.52 -13.62 10.49
CA GLU A 553 24.89 -12.52 9.76
C GLU A 553 23.84 -11.80 10.62
N GLU A 554 22.91 -12.54 11.24
CA GLU A 554 21.91 -11.97 12.16
C GLU A 554 22.59 -11.20 13.31
N THR A 555 23.71 -11.73 13.80
CA THR A 555 24.53 -11.11 14.84
C THR A 555 25.18 -9.83 14.35
N ALA A 556 25.81 -9.84 13.17
CA ALA A 556 26.43 -8.67 12.59
C ALA A 556 25.39 -7.56 12.34
N ASP A 557 24.24 -7.92 11.81
CA ASP A 557 23.16 -7.00 11.46
C ASP A 557 22.54 -6.37 12.70
N PHE A 558 22.25 -7.18 13.72
CA PHE A 558 21.77 -6.66 15.00
C PHE A 558 22.81 -5.78 15.69
N ASN A 559 24.10 -6.12 15.61
CA ASN A 559 25.15 -5.28 16.18
C ASN A 559 25.28 -3.93 15.47
N ARG A 560 25.06 -3.85 14.14
CA ARG A 560 24.99 -2.57 13.43
C ARG A 560 23.77 -1.75 13.88
N LEU A 561 22.61 -2.39 14.06
CA LEU A 561 21.41 -1.76 14.62
C LEU A 561 21.62 -1.25 16.05
N ARG A 562 22.22 -2.06 16.91
CA ARG A 562 22.57 -1.69 18.28
C ARG A 562 23.54 -0.52 18.28
N GLN A 563 24.56 -0.53 17.43
CA GLN A 563 25.51 0.57 17.35
C GLN A 563 24.84 1.86 16.90
N PHE A 564 23.96 1.81 15.88
CA PHE A 564 23.15 2.95 15.46
C PHE A 564 22.37 3.51 16.66
N HIS A 565 21.60 2.68 17.37
CA HIS A 565 20.81 3.13 18.52
C HIS A 565 21.62 3.53 19.75
N MET A 566 22.90 3.16 19.83
CA MET A 566 23.80 3.61 20.88
C MET A 566 24.41 4.98 20.59
N THR A 567 24.50 5.38 19.31
CA THR A 567 25.05 6.67 18.87
C THR A 567 23.94 7.69 18.53
N GLU A 568 22.92 7.24 17.82
CA GLU A 568 21.79 7.98 17.27
C GLU A 568 20.50 7.39 17.85
N TRP A 569 19.50 8.19 18.23
CA TRP A 569 18.19 7.66 18.65
C TRP A 569 18.28 6.69 19.84
N ARG A 570 18.89 7.17 20.93
CA ARG A 570 19.18 6.41 22.16
C ARG A 570 17.95 6.17 23.03
N GLN A 571 16.81 6.77 22.69
CA GLN A 571 15.55 6.71 23.41
C GLN A 571 14.41 6.45 22.43
N MET A 572 13.40 5.70 22.88
CA MET A 572 12.14 5.52 22.16
C MET A 572 11.10 6.42 22.78
N ASN A 573 10.43 7.24 21.96
CA ASN A 573 9.44 8.19 22.43
C ASN A 573 8.04 7.60 22.30
N PRO A 574 7.20 7.68 23.35
CA PRO A 574 5.84 7.18 23.28
C PRO A 574 4.96 8.08 22.40
N ILE A 575 3.93 7.48 21.83
CA ILE A 575 2.93 8.16 20.99
C ILE A 575 1.56 8.01 21.64
N MET A 576 0.82 9.11 21.73
CA MET A 576 -0.57 9.12 22.20
C MET A 576 -1.45 9.81 21.17
N VAL A 577 -2.61 9.23 20.87
CA VAL A 577 -3.57 9.79 19.92
C VAL A 577 -4.98 9.72 20.52
N GLY A 578 -5.65 10.86 20.60
CA GLY A 578 -7.07 10.97 20.91
C GLY A 578 -7.85 11.26 19.63
N ILE A 579 -8.92 10.51 19.39
CA ILE A 579 -9.85 10.73 18.27
C ILE A 579 -11.22 11.00 18.85
N ASN A 580 -11.81 12.14 18.50
CA ASN A 580 -13.18 12.51 18.86
C ASN A 580 -14.07 12.64 17.62
N ARG A 581 -15.36 12.35 17.82
CA ARG A 581 -16.40 12.46 16.80
C ARG A 581 -17.49 13.42 17.26
N PHE A 582 -17.80 14.40 16.43
CA PHE A 582 -18.86 15.38 16.67
C PHE A 582 -19.86 15.38 15.52
N LYS A 583 -21.14 15.61 15.85
CA LYS A 583 -22.17 15.85 14.84
C LYS A 583 -22.21 17.32 14.47
N LEU A 584 -22.06 17.63 13.19
CA LEU A 584 -22.18 18.99 12.67
C LEU A 584 -23.62 19.31 12.24
N ASN A 585 -24.34 18.34 11.68
CA ASN A 585 -25.75 18.51 11.31
C ASN A 585 -26.57 17.21 11.41
N ASP A 586 -27.89 17.32 11.26
CA ASP A 586 -28.82 16.18 11.26
C ASP A 586 -28.85 15.41 9.91
N GLU A 587 -28.03 15.81 8.94
CA GLU A 587 -27.94 15.23 7.60
C GLU A 587 -26.77 14.25 7.46
N GLY A 588 -26.07 13.95 8.56
CA GLY A 588 -24.97 12.97 8.58
C GLY A 588 -23.59 13.59 8.41
N LEU A 589 -23.45 14.91 8.47
CA LEU A 589 -22.16 15.57 8.51
C LEU A 589 -21.55 15.45 9.92
N GLU A 590 -20.37 14.86 9.98
CA GLU A 590 -19.60 14.61 11.20
C GLU A 590 -18.23 15.29 11.11
N ARG A 591 -17.70 15.71 12.26
CA ARG A 591 -16.32 16.18 12.40
C ARG A 591 -15.52 15.17 13.22
N LEU A 592 -14.43 14.68 12.65
CA LEU A 592 -13.42 13.93 13.39
C LEU A 592 -12.32 14.89 13.84
N THR A 593 -12.03 14.91 15.13
CA THR A 593 -10.88 15.64 15.68
C THR A 593 -9.83 14.63 16.10
N ILE A 594 -8.61 14.78 15.59
CA ILE A 594 -7.46 13.93 15.87
C ILE A 594 -6.42 14.79 16.58
N ASP A 595 -6.14 14.47 17.84
CA ASP A 595 -5.04 15.02 18.62
C ASP A 595 -3.97 13.95 18.74
N ALA A 596 -2.80 14.16 18.14
CA ALA A 596 -1.67 13.23 18.26
C ALA A 596 -0.48 13.93 18.93
N ARG A 597 0.09 13.29 19.94
CA ARG A 597 1.24 13.81 20.68
C ARG A 597 2.36 12.78 20.78
N VAL A 598 3.60 13.26 20.70
CA VAL A 598 4.81 12.49 21.03
C VAL A 598 5.46 13.18 22.23
N SER A 599 5.35 12.56 23.40
CA SER A 599 5.91 13.12 24.64
C SER A 599 6.06 12.07 25.74
N PRO A 600 7.19 12.04 26.49
CA PRO A 600 8.33 12.94 26.36
C PRO A 600 9.15 12.65 25.10
N PHE A 601 9.63 13.72 24.49
CA PHE A 601 10.31 13.71 23.20
C PHE A 601 11.74 14.25 23.32
N GLU A 602 12.67 13.69 22.55
CA GLU A 602 14.05 14.17 22.47
C GLU A 602 14.32 14.72 21.06
N ARG A 603 14.40 16.06 20.95
CA ARG A 603 14.55 16.76 19.65
C ARG A 603 15.80 16.37 18.87
N SER A 604 16.88 15.97 19.55
CA SER A 604 18.14 15.52 18.96
C SER A 604 17.92 14.37 17.95
N ASN A 605 16.98 13.46 18.23
CA ASN A 605 16.68 12.33 17.36
C ASN A 605 16.16 12.80 15.99
N PHE A 606 15.43 13.89 15.94
CA PHE A 606 14.82 14.37 14.69
C PHE A 606 15.54 15.60 14.13
N GLY A 607 16.77 15.86 14.57
CA GLY A 607 17.50 17.10 14.32
C GLY A 607 17.61 17.47 12.83
N GLN A 608 17.88 16.52 11.94
CA GLN A 608 17.97 16.83 10.50
C GLN A 608 16.63 17.30 9.92
N VAL A 609 15.52 16.63 10.26
CA VAL A 609 14.17 16.93 9.75
C VAL A 609 13.53 18.11 10.48
N LEU A 610 13.87 18.38 11.73
CA LEU A 610 13.27 19.49 12.48
C LEU A 610 14.13 20.75 12.48
N SER A 611 15.37 20.69 11.96
CA SER A 611 16.29 21.84 11.89
C SER A 611 15.75 22.99 11.04
N PHE A 612 14.93 22.68 10.04
CA PHE A 612 14.38 23.68 9.13
C PHE A 612 13.13 24.37 9.67
N LEU A 613 12.47 23.86 10.71
CA LEU A 613 11.27 24.50 11.27
C LEU A 613 11.66 25.62 12.25
N GLY A 614 10.98 26.76 12.12
CA GLY A 614 11.06 27.87 13.08
C GLY A 614 10.29 27.56 14.38
N PRO A 615 10.23 28.47 15.36
CA PRO A 615 9.36 28.29 16.54
C PRO A 615 7.87 28.32 16.15
N PRO A 616 6.97 27.75 16.95
CA PRO A 616 5.53 27.91 16.75
C PRO A 616 5.13 29.37 16.92
N LEU A 617 4.43 29.94 15.94
CA LEU A 617 4.02 31.34 15.94
C LEU A 617 2.50 31.47 15.80
N PRO A 618 1.86 32.44 16.49
CA PRO A 618 0.45 32.77 16.27
C PRO A 618 0.25 33.42 14.90
N ALA A 619 1.24 34.19 14.44
CA ALA A 619 1.26 34.83 13.14
C ALA A 619 1.33 33.81 11.99
N HIS A 620 0.48 33.96 10.98
CA HIS A 620 0.51 33.16 9.76
C HIS A 620 0.01 33.99 8.56
N ILE A 621 0.16 33.45 7.35
CA ILE A 621 -0.31 34.14 6.13
C ILE A 621 -1.82 33.88 6.02
N ALA A 622 -2.64 34.92 5.88
CA ALA A 622 -4.09 34.75 5.73
C ALA A 622 -4.41 33.90 4.48
N THR A 623 -5.28 32.90 4.63
CA THR A 623 -5.88 32.19 3.50
C THR A 623 -7.01 33.01 2.90
N GLY A 624 -7.09 33.07 1.57
CA GLY A 624 -8.18 33.74 0.86
C GLY A 624 -9.42 32.84 0.75
N PRO A 625 -10.64 33.41 0.58
CA PRO A 625 -11.86 32.62 0.37
C PRO A 625 -11.84 31.72 -0.88
N GLN A 626 -10.96 32.00 -1.84
CA GLN A 626 -10.76 31.18 -3.03
C GLN A 626 -9.73 30.08 -2.82
N ASP A 627 -8.95 30.07 -1.74
CA ASP A 627 -7.90 29.09 -1.50
C ASP A 627 -8.49 27.76 -1.02
N VAL A 628 -8.79 26.86 -1.95
CA VAL A 628 -9.40 25.55 -1.65
C VAL A 628 -8.39 24.57 -1.04
N VAL A 629 -7.11 24.73 -1.31
CA VAL A 629 -6.03 23.99 -0.65
C VAL A 629 -4.94 24.98 -0.28
N ALA A 630 -4.52 25.01 0.98
CA ALA A 630 -3.38 25.79 1.42
C ALA A 630 -2.47 25.01 2.37
N PHE A 631 -1.16 25.12 2.17
CA PHE A 631 -0.14 24.59 3.05
C PHE A 631 0.77 25.74 3.47
N GLN A 632 1.03 25.89 4.77
CA GLN A 632 1.91 26.92 5.31
C GLN A 632 2.92 26.34 6.27
N ALA A 633 4.14 26.91 6.27
CA ALA A 633 5.19 26.52 7.20
C ALA A 633 6.05 27.72 7.61
N VAL A 634 6.41 27.78 8.89
CA VAL A 634 7.42 28.70 9.43
C VAL A 634 8.77 27.99 9.38
N LEU A 635 9.69 28.52 8.57
CA LEU A 635 11.03 27.93 8.43
C LEU A 635 12.09 28.78 9.15
N ASN A 636 13.06 28.09 9.74
CA ASN A 636 14.23 28.70 10.35
C ASN A 636 15.19 29.20 9.27
N GLY A 637 15.68 30.42 9.46
CA GLY A 637 16.41 31.20 8.47
C GLY A 637 17.86 30.81 8.25
N GLN A 638 18.26 29.55 8.44
CA GLN A 638 19.66 29.11 8.23
C GLN A 638 20.20 29.56 6.85
N TYR A 639 19.32 29.74 5.87
CA TYR A 639 19.64 30.31 4.56
C TYR A 639 19.23 31.79 4.41
N SER A 640 18.12 32.27 4.96
CA SER A 640 17.60 33.65 4.74
C SER A 640 18.07 34.72 5.75
N GLY A 641 18.65 34.34 6.89
CA GLY A 641 19.09 35.27 7.94
C GLY A 641 18.03 35.63 8.99
N GLY A 642 16.84 34.99 8.96
CA GLY A 642 15.74 35.19 9.91
C GLY A 642 14.55 34.25 9.66
N LEU A 643 13.54 34.26 10.53
CA LEU A 643 12.34 33.44 10.37
C LEU A 643 11.56 33.84 9.12
N THR A 644 11.07 32.86 8.35
CA THR A 644 10.32 33.11 7.12
C THR A 644 9.08 32.20 7.06
N HIS A 645 7.91 32.81 6.85
CA HIS A 645 6.65 32.14 6.56
C HIS A 645 6.59 31.81 5.08
N TYR A 646 6.29 30.55 4.75
CA TYR A 646 5.98 30.13 3.39
C TYR A 646 4.53 29.67 3.33
N ALA A 647 3.85 29.96 2.23
CA ALA A 647 2.54 29.39 1.93
C ALA A 647 2.47 28.98 0.45
N VAL A 648 1.88 27.82 0.21
CA VAL A 648 1.45 27.36 -1.11
C VAL A 648 -0.05 27.22 -1.08
N ALA A 649 -0.76 27.80 -2.04
CA ALA A 649 -2.20 27.62 -2.15
C ALA A 649 -2.66 27.38 -3.59
N VAL A 650 -3.77 26.66 -3.71
CA VAL A 650 -4.50 26.40 -4.96
C VAL A 650 -5.85 27.09 -4.84
N GLN A 651 -6.20 27.87 -5.86
CA GLN A 651 -7.46 28.60 -5.94
C GLN A 651 -8.57 27.76 -6.60
N ASP A 652 -9.81 27.99 -6.19
CA ASP A 652 -11.00 27.38 -6.78
C ASP A 652 -11.41 28.06 -8.10
N LEU A 653 -10.58 27.91 -9.13
CA LEU A 653 -10.81 28.46 -10.47
C LEU A 653 -11.00 27.34 -11.50
N PRO A 654 -11.74 27.60 -12.61
CA PRO A 654 -11.94 26.62 -13.66
C PRO A 654 -10.62 26.13 -14.24
N PHE A 655 -10.49 24.81 -14.34
CA PHE A 655 -9.29 24.19 -14.87
C PHE A 655 -9.44 23.96 -16.39
N PRO A 656 -8.50 24.43 -17.24
CA PRO A 656 -8.64 24.35 -18.69
C PRO A 656 -8.28 22.99 -19.31
N LEU A 657 -8.07 21.92 -18.51
CA LEU A 657 -7.73 20.59 -19.02
C LEU A 657 -8.82 19.57 -18.71
N THR A 658 -9.30 18.89 -19.74
CA THR A 658 -10.30 17.82 -19.65
C THR A 658 -9.70 16.41 -19.62
N GLU A 659 -8.42 16.24 -20.00
CA GLU A 659 -7.73 14.95 -20.03
C GLU A 659 -6.27 15.08 -19.54
N PHE A 660 -5.76 14.09 -18.80
CA PHE A 660 -4.40 14.12 -18.26
C PHE A 660 -3.68 12.77 -18.37
N THR A 661 -2.36 12.82 -18.61
CA THR A 661 -1.48 11.64 -18.56
C THR A 661 -0.24 11.90 -17.69
N ASN A 662 -0.02 11.09 -16.65
CA ASN A 662 1.04 11.26 -15.64
C ASN A 662 2.48 10.89 -16.09
N LYS A 663 2.79 10.88 -17.40
CA LYS A 663 4.14 10.46 -17.88
C LYS A 663 5.00 11.64 -18.36
N GLY A 664 6.10 11.88 -17.67
CA GLY A 664 7.22 12.72 -18.11
C GLY A 664 7.24 14.16 -17.56
N PHE A 665 8.44 14.73 -17.44
CA PHE A 665 8.70 16.08 -16.90
C PHE A 665 7.83 17.17 -17.55
N MET A 666 7.62 17.11 -18.86
CA MET A 666 6.80 18.10 -19.58
C MET A 666 5.31 18.02 -19.19
N ASN A 667 4.79 16.83 -18.92
CA ASN A 667 3.41 16.69 -18.45
C ASN A 667 3.27 17.14 -17.00
N THR A 668 4.25 16.84 -16.13
CA THR A 668 4.31 17.40 -14.78
C THR A 668 4.36 18.93 -14.81
N LEU A 669 5.19 19.51 -15.69
CA LEU A 669 5.25 20.96 -15.86
C LEU A 669 3.93 21.53 -16.41
N ARG A 670 3.27 20.85 -17.37
CA ARG A 670 1.93 21.24 -17.86
C ARG A 670 0.89 21.20 -16.73
N LEU A 671 0.93 20.20 -15.86
CA LEU A 671 0.05 20.11 -14.70
C LEU A 671 0.25 21.30 -13.77
N ILE A 672 1.49 21.51 -13.32
CA ILE A 672 1.83 22.61 -12.41
C ILE A 672 1.46 23.96 -13.04
N LYS A 673 1.69 24.13 -14.35
CA LYS A 673 1.28 25.33 -15.10
C LYS A 673 -0.21 25.51 -15.18
N ALA A 674 -0.97 24.42 -15.29
CA ALA A 674 -2.42 24.46 -15.39
C ALA A 674 -3.07 24.66 -14.01
N THR A 675 -2.39 24.29 -12.91
CA THR A 675 -2.87 24.45 -11.53
C THR A 675 -2.97 25.94 -11.19
N PRO A 676 -4.18 26.48 -10.95
CA PRO A 676 -4.37 27.86 -10.57
C PRO A 676 -3.92 28.03 -9.12
N GLY A 677 -2.63 28.26 -8.91
CA GLY A 677 -2.06 28.35 -7.57
C GLY A 677 -0.94 29.35 -7.47
N TYR A 678 -0.52 29.62 -6.24
CA TYR A 678 0.58 30.52 -5.93
C TYR A 678 1.46 29.96 -4.80
N LEU A 679 2.73 30.39 -4.81
CA LEU A 679 3.70 30.14 -3.75
C LEU A 679 4.20 31.49 -3.24
N THR A 680 4.09 31.75 -1.95
CA THR A 680 4.45 33.04 -1.34
C THR A 680 5.38 32.87 -0.14
N ALA A 681 6.18 33.91 0.15
CA ALA A 681 7.03 33.98 1.33
C ALA A 681 7.05 35.37 1.97
N TRP A 682 7.20 35.42 3.29
CA TRP A 682 7.32 36.65 4.09
C TRP A 682 8.20 36.45 5.34
N PRO A 683 9.04 37.42 5.74
CA PRO A 683 9.41 38.63 4.99
C PRO A 683 10.44 38.31 3.89
N LYS A 684 10.46 39.11 2.83
CA LYS A 684 11.55 39.11 1.83
C LYS A 684 12.86 39.65 2.45
N PRO A 685 14.05 39.08 2.15
CA PRO A 685 14.32 37.98 1.23
C PRO A 685 14.21 36.58 1.86
N GLY A 686 13.48 35.68 1.19
CA GLY A 686 13.37 34.25 1.53
C GLY A 686 14.15 33.33 0.56
N LEU A 687 13.97 32.01 0.70
CA LEU A 687 14.51 30.97 -0.21
C LEU A 687 14.00 31.15 -1.65
N ILE A 688 12.75 31.62 -1.81
CA ILE A 688 12.18 31.94 -3.12
C ILE A 688 13.07 32.93 -3.87
N ASP A 689 13.65 33.92 -3.19
CA ASP A 689 14.50 34.95 -3.82
C ASP A 689 15.88 34.44 -4.27
N ARG A 690 16.24 33.19 -3.91
CA ARG A 690 17.56 32.59 -4.18
C ARG A 690 17.51 31.39 -5.12
N MET A 691 16.35 31.07 -5.72
CA MET A 691 16.26 29.94 -6.64
C MET A 691 17.21 30.14 -7.84
N PRO A 692 17.99 29.13 -8.27
CA PRO A 692 19.01 29.29 -9.33
C PRO A 692 18.46 29.72 -10.70
N ILE A 693 17.17 29.50 -10.92
CA ILE A 693 16.42 29.87 -12.14
C ILE A 693 16.11 31.38 -12.14
N ILE A 694 16.20 32.01 -10.98
CA ILE A 694 16.08 33.45 -10.72
C ILE A 694 17.52 33.98 -10.72
N GLY A 695 18.11 34.09 -11.91
CA GLY A 695 19.43 34.71 -12.07
C GLY A 695 19.45 36.16 -11.54
N PRO A 696 20.63 36.79 -11.41
CA PRO A 696 20.79 38.13 -10.82
C PRO A 696 20.16 39.29 -11.61
N THR A 697 19.29 39.05 -12.60
CA THR A 697 18.86 40.08 -13.56
C THR A 697 17.41 39.93 -14.00
N SER A 698 16.52 40.47 -13.18
CA SER A 698 15.47 41.41 -13.62
C SER A 698 14.93 42.11 -12.39
N ALA A 699 15.17 43.42 -12.27
CA ALA A 699 14.52 44.22 -11.25
C ALA A 699 12.99 44.16 -11.51
N PRO A 700 12.16 44.04 -10.45
CA PRO A 700 10.72 44.09 -10.65
C PRO A 700 10.32 45.39 -11.35
N ASP A 701 9.27 45.35 -12.15
CA ASP A 701 8.70 46.54 -12.76
C ASP A 701 8.09 47.47 -11.70
N ILE A 702 7.55 48.61 -12.15
CA ILE A 702 6.87 49.61 -11.29
C ILE A 702 5.75 48.98 -10.44
N ASN A 703 5.12 47.90 -10.90
CA ASN A 703 4.02 47.22 -10.22
C ASN A 703 4.48 45.98 -9.42
N GLY A 704 5.79 45.77 -9.31
CA GLY A 704 6.40 44.68 -8.57
C GLY A 704 6.56 43.38 -9.37
N TYR A 705 6.20 43.34 -10.66
CA TYR A 705 6.21 42.11 -11.46
C TYR A 705 7.57 41.80 -12.07
N ASN A 706 7.86 40.52 -12.17
CA ASN A 706 9.01 40.00 -12.89
C ASN A 706 8.66 38.68 -13.58
N GLN A 707 8.94 38.57 -14.87
CA GLN A 707 8.74 37.34 -15.63
C GLN A 707 9.98 36.45 -15.52
N LEU A 708 9.77 35.20 -15.11
CA LEU A 708 10.79 34.17 -14.96
C LEU A 708 10.70 33.17 -16.13
N PRO A 709 11.72 32.31 -16.31
CA PRO A 709 11.70 31.24 -17.31
C PRO A 709 10.46 30.34 -17.20
N PHE A 710 10.11 29.69 -18.30
CA PHE A 710 8.96 28.79 -18.42
C PHE A 710 7.58 29.43 -18.21
N GLY A 711 7.47 30.76 -18.23
CA GLY A 711 6.19 31.46 -18.07
C GLY A 711 5.74 31.58 -16.60
N LEU A 712 6.65 31.35 -15.66
CA LEU A 712 6.41 31.65 -14.25
C LEU A 712 6.52 33.16 -14.04
N TRP A 713 5.63 33.73 -13.24
CA TRP A 713 5.65 35.13 -12.87
C TRP A 713 5.93 35.27 -11.37
N ARG A 714 6.63 36.34 -11.01
CA ARG A 714 6.81 36.79 -9.64
C ARG A 714 6.17 38.17 -9.48
N ARG A 715 5.53 38.42 -8.35
CA ARG A 715 5.15 39.76 -7.91
C ARG A 715 5.65 40.01 -6.49
N GLU A 716 6.30 41.15 -6.30
CA GLU A 716 6.74 41.65 -5.01
C GLU A 716 5.78 42.73 -4.53
N TRP A 717 5.20 42.53 -3.35
CA TRP A 717 4.15 43.41 -2.83
C TRP A 717 4.12 43.39 -1.31
N ASN A 718 4.13 44.55 -0.64
CA ASN A 718 4.03 44.68 0.83
C ASN A 718 4.97 43.74 1.64
N GLY A 719 6.18 43.51 1.15
CA GLY A 719 7.17 42.63 1.80
C GLY A 719 7.01 41.13 1.52
N PHE A 720 5.98 40.74 0.75
CA PHE A 720 5.80 39.40 0.21
C PHE A 720 6.52 39.24 -1.13
N SER A 721 7.00 38.03 -1.39
CA SER A 721 7.43 37.58 -2.71
C SER A 721 6.57 36.39 -3.14
N THR A 722 5.74 36.58 -4.16
CA THR A 722 4.75 35.59 -4.60
C THR A 722 4.99 35.15 -6.04
N LEU A 723 4.89 33.84 -6.28
CA LEU A 723 5.09 33.17 -7.57
C LEU A 723 3.78 32.53 -8.05
N SER A 724 3.46 32.66 -9.33
CA SER A 724 2.37 31.93 -9.99
C SER A 724 2.62 31.83 -11.50
N PHE A 725 2.04 30.83 -12.16
CA PHE A 725 1.99 30.78 -13.63
C PHE A 725 0.92 31.70 -14.23
N TYR A 726 0.06 32.28 -13.37
CA TYR A 726 -1.07 33.12 -13.75
C TYR A 726 -0.88 34.55 -13.19
N PRO A 727 -0.52 35.53 -14.03
CA PRO A 727 -0.40 36.93 -13.62
C PRO A 727 -1.64 37.50 -12.93
N GLU A 728 -2.83 37.06 -13.36
CA GLU A 728 -4.12 37.42 -12.80
C GLU A 728 -4.28 36.94 -11.35
N ILE A 729 -3.76 35.75 -11.00
CA ILE A 729 -3.73 35.26 -9.61
C ILE A 729 -2.81 36.17 -8.79
N LEU A 730 -1.64 36.56 -9.32
CA LEU A 730 -0.77 37.51 -8.63
C LEU A 730 -1.43 38.90 -8.48
N ALA A 731 -2.22 39.31 -9.47
CA ALA A 731 -2.96 40.57 -9.44
C ALA A 731 -3.97 40.60 -8.28
N ASP A 732 -4.70 39.50 -8.10
CA ASP A 732 -5.80 39.33 -7.15
C ASP A 732 -5.33 38.96 -5.72
N VAL A 733 -4.37 38.03 -5.59
CA VAL A 733 -3.94 37.50 -4.29
C VAL A 733 -3.03 38.48 -3.54
N THR A 734 -2.01 39.02 -4.20
CA THR A 734 -0.96 39.78 -3.49
C THR A 734 -1.43 41.05 -2.77
N PRO A 735 -2.45 41.80 -3.22
CA PRO A 735 -3.01 42.92 -2.43
C PRO A 735 -3.68 42.47 -1.14
N ASN A 736 -4.17 41.23 -1.09
CA ASN A 736 -4.91 40.65 0.04
C ASN A 736 -4.01 39.82 0.97
N LEU A 737 -2.76 39.55 0.58
CA LEU A 737 -1.80 38.86 1.45
C LEU A 737 -1.50 39.71 2.68
N ALA A 738 -1.82 39.14 3.84
CA ALA A 738 -1.57 39.75 5.13
C ALA A 738 -1.05 38.69 6.11
N ILE A 739 -0.25 39.14 7.07
CA ILE A 739 0.04 38.34 8.26
C ILE A 739 -1.09 38.59 9.26
N VAL A 740 -1.72 37.51 9.71
CA VAL A 740 -2.81 37.53 10.70
C VAL A 740 -2.42 36.69 11.91
N GLU A 741 -2.96 37.03 13.07
CA GLU A 741 -2.74 36.27 14.30
C GLU A 741 -3.85 35.23 14.51
N ASP A 742 -3.45 34.00 14.85
CA ASP A 742 -4.32 32.93 15.32
C ASP A 742 -4.19 32.82 16.84
N THR A 743 -5.28 32.43 17.50
CA THR A 743 -5.30 32.11 18.94
C THR A 743 -4.38 30.95 19.30
N HIS A 744 -4.09 30.06 18.36
CA HIS A 744 -3.23 28.90 18.56
C HIS A 744 -1.96 29.02 17.72
N PRO A 745 -0.78 29.13 18.34
CA PRO A 745 0.49 29.08 17.63
C PRO A 745 0.65 27.79 16.83
N ALA A 746 1.21 27.89 15.62
CA ALA A 746 1.53 26.73 14.77
C ALA A 746 2.88 26.92 14.05
N GLN A 747 3.58 25.83 13.75
CA GLN A 747 4.70 25.86 12.81
C GLN A 747 4.26 25.50 11.39
N VAL A 748 3.36 24.52 11.26
CA VAL A 748 2.79 24.09 9.99
C VAL A 748 1.27 24.16 10.07
N ARG A 749 0.65 24.65 8.99
CA ARG A 749 -0.81 24.69 8.83
C ARG A 749 -1.20 24.06 7.51
N ILE A 750 -2.27 23.27 7.51
CA ILE A 750 -2.87 22.67 6.33
C ILE A 750 -4.34 23.01 6.34
N HIS A 751 -4.81 23.61 5.26
CA HIS A 751 -6.22 23.88 4.99
C HIS A 751 -6.62 23.15 3.70
N VAL A 752 -7.72 22.44 3.74
CA VAL A 752 -8.39 21.89 2.56
C VAL A 752 -9.88 22.13 2.73
N GLY A 753 -10.47 22.93 1.84
CA GLY A 753 -11.91 23.17 1.79
C GLY A 753 -12.70 21.98 1.23
N ASP A 754 -14.01 22.17 1.04
CA ASP A 754 -14.86 21.15 0.44
C ASP A 754 -14.58 21.00 -1.07
N ILE A 755 -13.74 20.03 -1.39
CA ILE A 755 -13.37 19.68 -2.77
C ILE A 755 -14.45 18.87 -3.50
N SER A 756 -15.57 18.51 -2.86
CA SER A 756 -16.62 17.72 -3.50
C SER A 756 -17.51 18.53 -4.46
N ASN A 757 -17.60 19.86 -4.25
CA ASN A 757 -18.41 20.79 -5.04
C ASN A 757 -17.59 21.96 -5.64
N ALA A 758 -16.26 21.85 -5.64
CA ALA A 758 -15.34 22.89 -6.08
C ALA A 758 -15.21 22.92 -7.63
N GLN A 759 -14.81 24.05 -8.19
CA GLN A 759 -14.44 24.16 -9.61
C GLN A 759 -13.21 23.32 -9.96
N ILE A 760 -12.37 22.98 -8.97
CA ILE A 760 -11.24 22.04 -9.15
C ILE A 760 -11.66 20.56 -9.11
N THR A 761 -12.90 20.22 -8.74
CA THR A 761 -13.37 18.82 -8.62
C THR A 761 -13.18 18.01 -9.90
N PRO A 762 -13.48 18.52 -11.11
CA PRO A 762 -13.24 17.79 -12.36
C PRO A 762 -11.77 17.41 -12.56
N LEU A 763 -10.83 18.26 -12.16
CA LEU A 763 -9.40 17.96 -12.20
C LEU A 763 -9.06 16.81 -11.25
N ALA A 764 -9.50 16.90 -10.00
CA ALA A 764 -9.23 15.89 -8.99
C ALA A 764 -9.79 14.52 -9.43
N ASN A 765 -11.02 14.49 -9.96
CA ASN A 765 -11.63 13.30 -10.52
C ASN A 765 -10.89 12.79 -11.77
N GLY A 766 -10.49 13.66 -12.70
CA GLY A 766 -9.74 13.28 -13.89
C GLY A 766 -8.36 12.69 -13.56
N LEU A 767 -7.64 13.26 -12.60
CA LEU A 767 -6.37 12.72 -12.10
C LEU A 767 -6.56 11.37 -11.42
N ALA A 768 -7.56 11.25 -10.54
CA ALA A 768 -7.87 10.01 -9.86
C ALA A 768 -8.32 8.92 -10.85
N GLN A 769 -9.14 9.25 -11.86
CA GLN A 769 -9.56 8.34 -12.91
C GLN A 769 -8.37 7.89 -13.77
N ALA A 770 -7.47 8.79 -14.14
CA ALA A 770 -6.28 8.45 -14.92
C ALA A 770 -5.34 7.50 -14.14
N MET A 771 -5.14 7.76 -12.84
CA MET A 771 -4.39 6.88 -11.95
C MET A 771 -5.08 5.52 -11.81
N ALA A 772 -6.40 5.50 -11.57
CA ALA A 772 -7.19 4.28 -11.46
C ALA A 772 -7.14 3.46 -12.76
N LYS A 773 -7.38 4.08 -13.92
CA LYS A 773 -7.31 3.40 -15.21
C LYS A 773 -5.93 2.80 -15.47
N LYS A 774 -4.85 3.52 -15.15
CA LYS A 774 -3.49 2.98 -15.23
C LYS A 774 -3.30 1.73 -14.37
N GLY A 775 -3.72 1.77 -13.10
CA GLY A 775 -3.65 0.61 -12.20
C GLY A 775 -4.49 -0.58 -12.68
N SER A 776 -5.69 -0.30 -13.23
CA SER A 776 -6.59 -1.30 -13.80
C SER A 776 -5.94 -2.07 -14.96
N LEU A 777 -5.38 -1.32 -15.92
CA LEU A 777 -4.67 -1.87 -17.07
C LEU A 777 -3.42 -2.64 -16.64
N ALA A 778 -2.67 -2.15 -15.64
CA ALA A 778 -1.48 -2.82 -15.12
C ALA A 778 -1.80 -4.17 -14.45
N ASN A 779 -2.89 -4.28 -13.69
CA ASN A 779 -3.32 -5.54 -13.09
C ASN A 779 -3.73 -6.57 -14.15
N ALA A 780 -4.46 -6.17 -15.19
CA ALA A 780 -4.78 -7.04 -16.31
C ALA A 780 -3.51 -7.50 -17.05
N ALA A 781 -2.54 -6.60 -17.26
CA ALA A 781 -1.23 -6.92 -17.83
C ALA A 781 -0.49 -7.96 -16.97
N PHE A 782 -0.54 -7.84 -15.65
CA PHE A 782 0.08 -8.80 -14.73
C PHE A 782 -0.51 -10.21 -14.85
N PHE A 783 -1.84 -10.34 -15.00
CA PHE A 783 -2.47 -11.64 -15.23
C PHE A 783 -2.02 -12.25 -16.57
N ASN A 784 -1.90 -11.43 -17.62
CA ASN A 784 -1.35 -11.88 -18.89
C ASN A 784 0.14 -12.27 -18.77
N GLU A 785 0.91 -11.57 -17.95
CA GLU A 785 2.32 -11.89 -17.70
C GLU A 785 2.47 -13.25 -17.01
N ILE A 786 1.65 -13.54 -16.01
CA ILE A 786 1.61 -14.87 -15.36
C ILE A 786 1.32 -15.96 -16.39
N HIS A 787 0.37 -15.73 -17.30
CA HIS A 787 0.09 -16.67 -18.39
C HIS A 787 1.28 -16.86 -19.33
N ASN A 788 1.85 -15.75 -19.82
CA ASN A 788 2.88 -15.74 -20.86
C ASN A 788 4.24 -16.25 -20.36
N GLN A 789 4.63 -15.91 -19.13
CA GLN A 789 5.95 -16.26 -18.58
C GLN A 789 5.93 -17.61 -17.85
N LEU A 790 4.91 -17.85 -17.03
CA LEU A 790 4.83 -19.04 -16.18
C LEU A 790 3.96 -20.15 -16.77
N GLY A 791 3.33 -19.94 -17.93
CA GLY A 791 2.50 -20.96 -18.60
C GLY A 791 1.23 -21.34 -17.86
N VAL A 792 0.83 -20.55 -16.85
CA VAL A 792 -0.42 -20.75 -16.11
C VAL A 792 -1.60 -20.54 -17.07
N PRO A 793 -2.61 -21.42 -17.10
CA PRO A 793 -3.77 -21.22 -17.98
C PRO A 793 -4.42 -19.85 -17.76
N ALA A 794 -4.79 -19.15 -18.83
CA ALA A 794 -5.33 -17.79 -18.74
C ALA A 794 -6.50 -17.64 -17.75
N PRO A 795 -7.48 -18.57 -17.67
CA PRO A 795 -8.56 -18.49 -16.67
C PRO A 795 -8.10 -18.63 -15.22
N GLN A 796 -6.93 -19.23 -14.98
CA GLN A 796 -6.35 -19.45 -13.64
C GLN A 796 -5.35 -18.35 -13.25
N ALA A 797 -4.96 -17.48 -14.18
CA ALA A 797 -3.89 -16.51 -13.96
C ALA A 797 -4.19 -15.52 -12.82
N LYS A 798 -5.42 -14.99 -12.73
CA LYS A 798 -5.84 -14.14 -11.60
C LYS A 798 -5.76 -14.89 -10.28
N GLY A 799 -6.29 -16.12 -10.21
CA GLY A 799 -6.27 -16.93 -8.99
C GLY A 799 -4.84 -17.25 -8.54
N PHE A 800 -3.95 -17.53 -9.49
CA PHE A 800 -2.52 -17.69 -9.20
C PHE A 800 -1.89 -16.39 -8.67
N ALA A 801 -2.25 -15.24 -9.24
CA ALA A 801 -1.81 -13.92 -8.79
C ALA A 801 -2.24 -13.63 -7.34
N ASP A 802 -3.52 -13.87 -7.05
CA ASP A 802 -4.12 -13.68 -5.72
C ASP A 802 -3.39 -14.56 -4.68
N GLN A 803 -3.10 -15.82 -5.02
CA GLN A 803 -2.35 -16.75 -4.17
C GLN A 803 -0.87 -16.35 -3.99
N LEU A 804 -0.19 -15.99 -5.09
CA LEU A 804 1.22 -15.61 -5.10
C LEU A 804 1.47 -14.40 -4.21
N LEU A 805 0.60 -13.39 -4.30
CA LEU A 805 0.74 -12.17 -3.51
C LEU A 805 -0.07 -12.20 -2.21
N HIS A 806 -0.81 -13.28 -1.91
CA HIS A 806 -1.66 -13.39 -0.72
C HIS A 806 -2.52 -12.14 -0.49
N LEU A 807 -3.26 -11.76 -1.54
CA LEU A 807 -4.12 -10.59 -1.60
C LEU A 807 -5.17 -10.78 -2.71
N GLU A 808 -6.20 -9.96 -2.72
CA GLU A 808 -7.19 -9.92 -3.79
C GLU A 808 -7.01 -8.68 -4.66
N PHE A 809 -6.85 -8.90 -5.97
CA PHE A 809 -6.84 -7.82 -6.96
C PHE A 809 -8.25 -7.26 -7.19
N ILE A 810 -8.44 -5.98 -6.87
CA ILE A 810 -9.69 -5.23 -7.10
C ILE A 810 -9.45 -4.20 -8.21
N ASP A 811 -10.45 -3.98 -9.07
CA ASP A 811 -10.33 -2.96 -10.10
C ASP A 811 -10.42 -1.55 -9.51
N PRO A 812 -9.37 -0.70 -9.63
CA PRO A 812 -9.39 0.68 -9.13
C PRO A 812 -10.49 1.57 -9.73
N LEU A 813 -11.02 1.21 -10.90
CA LEU A 813 -12.16 1.87 -11.53
C LEU A 813 -13.53 1.43 -10.97
N GLY A 814 -13.57 0.41 -10.11
CA GLY A 814 -14.81 -0.14 -9.54
C GLY A 814 -15.48 -1.23 -10.37
N GLY A 815 -14.83 -1.72 -11.43
CA GLY A 815 -15.30 -2.85 -12.24
C GLY A 815 -14.91 -4.23 -11.70
N GLN A 816 -15.12 -5.24 -12.54
CA GLN A 816 -14.66 -6.62 -12.33
C GLN A 816 -13.70 -7.02 -13.44
N TYR A 817 -12.59 -7.67 -13.07
CA TYR A 817 -11.75 -8.34 -14.06
C TYR A 817 -12.43 -9.61 -14.58
N LYS A 818 -12.55 -9.71 -15.90
CA LYS A 818 -13.11 -10.87 -16.59
C LYS A 818 -12.20 -11.25 -17.76
N LEU A 819 -12.12 -12.54 -18.01
CA LEU A 819 -11.50 -13.04 -19.22
C LEU A 819 -12.55 -12.97 -20.34
N GLN A 820 -12.27 -12.21 -21.39
CA GLN A 820 -13.12 -12.11 -22.57
C GLN A 820 -12.56 -13.01 -23.68
N GLU A 821 -13.44 -13.81 -24.28
CA GLU A 821 -13.15 -14.68 -25.40
C GLU A 821 -14.12 -14.34 -26.54
N GLU A 822 -13.62 -13.82 -27.66
CA GLU A 822 -14.42 -13.53 -28.84
C GLU A 822 -14.02 -14.42 -30.03
N PRO A 823 -14.94 -14.78 -30.93
CA PRO A 823 -14.61 -15.59 -32.11
C PRO A 823 -13.53 -14.90 -32.98
N GLY A 824 -12.36 -15.54 -33.11
CA GLY A 824 -11.24 -15.00 -33.88
C GLY A 824 -10.29 -14.08 -33.09
N GLN A 825 -10.54 -13.89 -31.80
CA GLN A 825 -9.64 -13.20 -30.88
C GLN A 825 -9.11 -14.16 -29.81
N GLY A 826 -7.89 -13.90 -29.32
CA GLY A 826 -7.35 -14.59 -28.16
C GLY A 826 -8.06 -14.16 -26.86
N ALA A 827 -8.09 -15.07 -25.88
CA ALA A 827 -8.55 -14.75 -24.54
C ALA A 827 -7.69 -13.62 -23.94
N HIS A 828 -8.34 -12.57 -23.45
CA HIS A 828 -7.65 -11.44 -22.82
C HIS A 828 -8.43 -10.92 -21.62
N TRP A 829 -7.69 -10.43 -20.61
CA TRP A 829 -8.28 -9.85 -19.41
C TRP A 829 -8.77 -8.44 -19.67
N ILE A 830 -10.02 -8.17 -19.32
CA ILE A 830 -10.65 -6.85 -19.36
C ILE A 830 -11.25 -6.49 -18.00
N SER A 831 -11.44 -5.20 -17.76
CA SER A 831 -12.39 -4.75 -16.73
C SER A 831 -13.73 -4.37 -17.36
N THR A 832 -14.82 -4.71 -16.67
CA THR A 832 -16.18 -4.23 -17.00
C THR A 832 -16.31 -2.70 -16.95
N ALA A 833 -15.38 -1.98 -16.32
CA ALA A 833 -15.39 -0.52 -16.24
C ALA A 833 -14.70 0.17 -17.44
N TRP A 834 -13.95 -0.56 -18.28
CA TRP A 834 -13.25 0.04 -19.43
C TRP A 834 -14.22 0.47 -20.55
N SER A 835 -15.32 -0.26 -20.71
CA SER A 835 -16.34 0.02 -21.74
C SER A 835 -17.25 1.21 -21.42
N GLU A 836 -17.21 1.76 -20.20
CA GLU A 836 -18.06 2.88 -19.76
C GLU A 836 -17.44 4.25 -20.11
N VAL A 837 -17.13 4.46 -21.39
CA VAL A 837 -16.60 5.75 -21.87
C VAL A 837 -17.64 6.84 -21.65
N GLY A 838 -17.29 7.87 -20.87
CA GLY A 838 -18.16 9.03 -20.61
C GLY A 838 -19.00 8.97 -19.34
N LYS A 839 -18.81 7.96 -18.47
CA LYS A 839 -19.42 7.96 -17.14
C LYS A 839 -18.58 8.82 -16.19
N ASP A 840 -19.22 9.69 -15.42
CA ASP A 840 -18.54 10.56 -14.45
C ASP A 840 -17.85 9.69 -13.39
N TYR A 841 -16.51 9.69 -13.40
CA TYR A 841 -15.72 9.04 -12.36
C TYR A 841 -15.71 9.93 -11.12
N GLN A 842 -16.16 9.39 -9.99
CA GLN A 842 -16.06 10.04 -8.70
C GLN A 842 -14.97 9.36 -7.88
N ALA A 843 -13.91 10.11 -7.52
CA ALA A 843 -12.88 9.60 -6.63
C ALA A 843 -13.48 9.25 -5.26
N ASN A 844 -13.03 8.15 -4.64
CA ASN A 844 -13.58 7.67 -3.36
C ASN A 844 -13.57 8.75 -2.28
N VAL A 845 -12.48 9.53 -2.20
CA VAL A 845 -12.34 10.66 -1.26
C VAL A 845 -13.50 11.66 -1.38
N MET A 846 -14.04 11.90 -2.57
CA MET A 846 -15.12 12.87 -2.81
C MET A 846 -16.46 12.42 -2.21
N THR A 847 -16.65 11.11 -2.00
CA THR A 847 -17.91 10.57 -1.45
C THR A 847 -18.12 10.99 0.00
N TRP A 848 -17.04 11.10 0.77
CA TRP A 848 -17.09 11.33 2.22
C TRP A 848 -16.36 12.59 2.68
N PHE A 849 -15.28 13.05 2.03
CA PHE A 849 -14.47 14.17 2.53
C PHE A 849 -15.15 15.52 2.28
N ARG A 850 -15.18 16.40 3.29
CA ARG A 850 -15.76 17.75 3.21
C ARG A 850 -14.83 18.87 3.69
N GLY A 851 -13.71 18.54 4.32
CA GLY A 851 -12.69 19.52 4.67
C GLY A 851 -11.64 18.98 5.63
N LEU A 852 -10.49 19.64 5.69
CA LEU A 852 -9.40 19.38 6.62
C LEU A 852 -8.81 20.70 7.12
N GLU A 853 -8.69 20.82 8.43
CA GLU A 853 -7.83 21.80 9.09
C GLU A 853 -6.80 21.05 9.93
N ALA A 854 -5.51 21.29 9.72
CA ALA A 854 -4.47 20.66 10.53
C ALA A 854 -3.36 21.63 10.94
N ARG A 855 -2.85 21.45 12.15
CA ARG A 855 -1.77 22.24 12.75
C ARG A 855 -0.74 21.32 13.38
N LEU A 856 0.55 21.60 13.14
CA LEU A 856 1.66 20.87 13.74
C LEU A 856 2.53 21.84 14.55
N ASN A 857 2.86 21.41 15.77
CA ASN A 857 3.79 22.04 16.67
C ASN A 857 4.86 21.05 17.12
N VAL A 858 6.08 21.55 17.22
CA VAL A 858 7.29 20.83 17.58
C VAL A 858 8.07 21.74 18.51
N ASP A 859 8.06 21.38 19.79
CA ASP A 859 8.84 22.00 20.84
C ASP A 859 10.04 21.11 21.24
N GLU A 860 10.77 21.45 22.31
CA GLU A 860 11.90 20.66 22.81
C GLU A 860 11.49 19.27 23.31
N HIS A 861 10.29 19.14 23.91
CA HIS A 861 9.83 17.94 24.61
C HIS A 861 8.46 17.41 24.15
N LEU A 862 7.87 18.03 23.13
CA LEU A 862 6.53 17.70 22.64
C LEU A 862 6.45 17.92 21.13
N ILE A 863 5.99 16.90 20.40
CA ILE A 863 5.37 17.08 19.08
C ILE A 863 3.87 16.99 19.27
N GLU A 864 3.11 17.93 18.72
CA GLU A 864 1.66 17.97 18.76
C GLU A 864 1.09 18.22 17.37
N LEU A 865 0.21 17.33 16.93
CA LEU A 865 -0.62 17.46 15.74
C LEU A 865 -2.08 17.56 16.18
N HIS A 866 -2.76 18.60 15.73
CA HIS A 866 -4.22 18.73 15.84
C HIS A 866 -4.80 18.77 14.43
N ALA A 867 -5.72 17.86 14.12
CA ALA A 867 -6.42 17.82 12.83
C ALA A 867 -7.93 17.72 13.01
N GLN A 868 -8.70 18.48 12.24
CA GLN A 868 -10.15 18.39 12.15
C GLN A 868 -10.51 17.99 10.72
N ILE A 869 -11.22 16.88 10.58
CA ILE A 869 -11.66 16.34 9.30
C ILE A 869 -13.18 16.36 9.30
N ASP A 870 -13.75 17.12 8.36
CA ASP A 870 -15.20 17.11 8.13
C ASP A 870 -15.52 16.01 7.12
N MET A 871 -16.49 15.17 7.48
CA MET A 871 -16.89 14.04 6.66
C MET A 871 -18.40 13.85 6.59
N GLN A 872 -18.87 13.52 5.40
CA GLN A 872 -20.23 13.08 5.15
C GLN A 872 -20.36 11.59 5.44
N ASN A 873 -21.25 11.26 6.36
CA ASN A 873 -21.71 9.91 6.63
C ASN A 873 -23.07 9.70 5.98
N GLU A 874 -23.33 8.52 5.40
CA GLU A 874 -24.69 8.16 4.98
C GLU A 874 -25.51 7.85 6.24
N LYS A 875 -26.76 8.35 6.31
CA LYS A 875 -27.67 7.96 7.40
C LYS A 875 -27.83 6.44 7.38
N PRO A 876 -27.58 5.71 8.49
CA PRO A 876 -27.82 4.27 8.52
C PRO A 876 -29.28 3.99 8.18
N ALA A 877 -29.53 3.20 7.15
CA ALA A 877 -30.89 2.82 6.77
C ALA A 877 -31.55 2.03 7.92
N PRO A 878 -32.82 2.32 8.29
CA PRO A 878 -33.53 1.55 9.30
C PRO A 878 -33.96 0.21 8.69
N GLY A 879 -33.10 -0.79 8.79
CA GLY A 879 -33.35 -2.15 8.36
C GLY A 879 -32.25 -3.07 8.89
N LEU A 880 -32.64 -3.98 9.79
CA LEU A 880 -31.76 -5.03 10.32
C LEU A 880 -31.31 -5.94 9.17
N LYS A 881 -30.16 -5.64 8.58
CA LYS A 881 -29.28 -6.67 8.04
C LYS A 881 -28.18 -6.86 9.08
N MET A 882 -28.12 -8.06 9.64
CA MET A 882 -27.05 -8.48 10.54
C MET A 882 -25.70 -8.29 9.82
N PRO A 883 -24.87 -7.31 10.23
CA PRO A 883 -23.50 -7.21 9.79
C PRO A 883 -22.69 -8.31 10.49
N SER A 884 -21.81 -9.00 9.77
CA SER A 884 -20.64 -9.61 10.42
C SER A 884 -19.77 -8.48 10.96
N PHE A 885 -19.03 -8.71 12.07
CA PHE A 885 -17.97 -7.79 12.46
C PHE A 885 -17.06 -7.67 11.24
N ASN A 886 -17.06 -6.53 10.57
CA ASN A 886 -16.36 -6.43 9.32
C ASN A 886 -15.37 -5.28 9.37
N LEU A 887 -14.70 -5.01 10.52
CA LEU A 887 -13.69 -3.95 10.67
C LEU A 887 -12.74 -3.84 9.47
N PHE A 888 -12.55 -4.87 8.60
CA PHE A 888 -12.01 -4.72 7.25
C PHE A 888 -12.54 -5.75 6.20
N ASP A 889 -13.79 -5.65 5.71
CA ASP A 889 -14.42 -6.57 4.69
C ASP A 889 -14.80 -5.88 3.35
N LEU A 890 -14.75 -6.65 2.25
CA LEU A 890 -15.55 -6.47 1.03
C LEU A 890 -16.05 -7.83 0.50
N GLY A 891 -17.11 -8.35 1.09
CA GLY A 891 -17.88 -9.49 0.59
C GLY A 891 -19.32 -9.11 0.25
N GLY A 892 -19.56 -8.04 -0.50
CA GLY A 892 -20.94 -7.59 -0.74
C GLY A 892 -21.21 -6.50 -1.78
N ALA A 893 -20.42 -6.42 -2.87
CA ALA A 893 -20.65 -5.40 -3.92
C ALA A 893 -20.64 -5.96 -5.35
N PHE A 894 -21.05 -7.22 -5.53
CA PHE A 894 -21.34 -7.77 -6.86
C PHE A 894 -22.82 -8.12 -6.98
N GLY A 895 -23.47 -7.45 -7.93
CA GLY A 895 -24.91 -7.17 -7.91
C GLY A 895 -25.84 -8.35 -8.18
N GLY A 896 -27.08 -8.13 -7.75
CA GLY A 896 -28.24 -8.98 -8.04
C GLY A 896 -29.35 -8.82 -7.00
N THR A 897 -30.09 -7.71 -7.01
CA THR A 897 -31.32 -7.58 -6.22
C THR A 897 -32.34 -8.62 -6.67
N LYS A 898 -32.54 -9.68 -5.87
CA LYS A 898 -33.83 -10.36 -5.79
C LYS A 898 -34.55 -9.89 -4.52
N LYS A 899 -35.75 -9.34 -4.71
CA LYS A 899 -36.71 -9.10 -3.63
C LYS A 899 -37.10 -10.45 -3.03
N GLU A 900 -36.75 -10.68 -1.77
CA GLU A 900 -37.45 -11.64 -0.92
C GLU A 900 -38.20 -10.85 0.15
N ASP A 901 -39.49 -11.15 0.30
CA ASP A 901 -40.38 -10.55 1.28
C ASP A 901 -39.98 -10.98 2.70
N ALA A 902 -39.65 -10.02 3.55
CA ALA A 902 -39.31 -10.27 4.95
C ALA A 902 -40.56 -10.65 5.77
N PRO A 903 -40.48 -11.65 6.68
CA PRO A 903 -41.54 -11.91 7.64
C PRO A 903 -41.61 -10.78 8.69
N LYS A 904 -42.83 -10.32 8.98
CA LYS A 904 -43.14 -9.34 10.01
C LYS A 904 -42.93 -9.92 11.39
N ASN A 905 -41.80 -9.61 12.01
CA ASN A 905 -41.69 -9.44 13.46
C ASN A 905 -40.62 -8.39 13.71
N GLN A 906 -41.01 -7.22 14.19
CA GLN A 906 -40.12 -6.09 14.49
C GLN A 906 -39.43 -6.32 15.85
N PRO A 907 -38.10 -6.47 15.92
CA PRO A 907 -37.37 -6.16 17.14
C PRO A 907 -37.34 -4.64 17.33
N GLN A 908 -37.49 -4.17 18.57
CA GLN A 908 -37.39 -2.75 18.91
C GLN A 908 -36.01 -2.21 18.47
N THR A 909 -36.04 -1.10 17.75
CA THR A 909 -34.84 -0.40 17.26
C THR A 909 -34.05 0.11 18.47
N PRO A 910 -32.73 -0.14 18.57
CA PRO A 910 -31.92 0.51 19.59
C PRO A 910 -31.98 2.04 19.40
N PRO A 911 -31.94 2.83 20.48
CA PRO A 911 -31.97 4.29 20.38
C PRO A 911 -30.80 4.80 19.52
N VAL A 912 -31.09 5.76 18.64
CA VAL A 912 -30.08 6.44 17.82
C VAL A 912 -29.07 7.09 18.76
N GLU A 913 -27.79 6.79 18.58
CA GLU A 913 -26.69 7.42 19.33
C GLU A 913 -26.72 8.94 19.11
N GLU A 914 -27.00 9.72 20.15
CA GLU A 914 -26.94 11.18 20.11
C GLU A 914 -25.48 11.62 20.30
N LEU A 915 -24.81 11.92 19.19
CA LEU A 915 -23.45 12.47 19.20
C LEU A 915 -23.42 13.90 19.77
N PRO A 916 -22.35 14.28 20.49
CA PRO A 916 -22.20 15.62 20.99
C PRO A 916 -21.99 16.63 19.85
N LYS A 917 -22.44 17.87 20.08
CA LYS A 917 -22.06 19.02 19.24
C LYS A 917 -20.60 19.40 19.52
N PRO A 918 -19.88 19.94 18.54
CA PRO A 918 -18.51 20.41 18.77
C PRO A 918 -18.49 21.48 19.89
N LYS A 919 -17.47 21.45 20.75
CA LYS A 919 -17.20 22.54 21.69
C LYS A 919 -16.88 23.82 20.88
N PRO A 920 -17.27 25.01 21.36
CA PRO A 920 -16.98 26.27 20.65
C PRO A 920 -15.47 26.46 20.43
N GLU A 921 -15.10 27.12 19.33
CA GLU A 921 -13.71 27.45 19.00
C GLU A 921 -13.01 28.14 20.19
N GLY A 922 -11.84 27.63 20.59
CA GLY A 922 -11.02 28.20 21.67
C GLY A 922 -11.00 27.42 22.99
N VAL A 923 -11.69 26.28 23.08
CA VAL A 923 -11.52 25.33 24.20
C VAL A 923 -10.66 24.17 23.71
N GLN A 924 -9.37 24.15 24.07
CA GLN A 924 -8.57 22.92 23.97
C GLN A 924 -9.26 21.82 24.79
N PHE A 925 -9.37 20.63 24.22
CA PHE A 925 -9.56 19.43 25.03
C PHE A 925 -8.23 19.06 25.69
#